data_AF-A0A1H8VGL2-F1
#
_entry.id   AF-A0A1H8VGL2-F1
#
_cell.length_a   1.000
_cell.length_b   1.000
_cell.length_c   1.000
_cell.angle_alpha   90.00
_cell.angle_beta   90.00
_cell.angle_gamma   90.00
#
_symmetry.space_group_name_H-M   'P 1'
#
loop_
_entity.id
_entity.type
_entity.pdbx_description
1 polymer ?
#
loop_
_entity_poly.entity_id
_entity_poly.type
_entity_poly.pdbx_seq_one_letter_code
_entity_poly.pdbx_strand_id
1 'polypeptide(L)'
;MKIGCNFVAKKMYPLMKRFSLLLFTIVALGHSATQAQQTQKKLKDIIVNHFFLCTLDQMLDTISTTYQIRIVYDKNQLEGMDVVEHFFEEPLKNIIKQVCQEHDLKYWIESTGTIYILKNTDDLARLKKLNQLSLQAANAKIKRKKTDDDDPDIAPKIAPKHFMFSINGRVIDQLTGESLPSASVKIRNSDLTAMSNSDGYFTFLRVPSDTCVVEVSYSGYQTDYFRLSSDKINNTLICGLYTSLNTLNEVNITGKKSGVMNTDSRQVGVLQLSPANLDKLPTMGDKDILRAFQLMPGVSGTNESSSGAYVRGGTPDQNLVLLDGFTVYQVDHLYGFFSAFNASAVKDVQLYKGGFTSKYGGRLSSVTEINGKEGNKNETNMGVDLSLLSASGFLETPLSKNETLLLSIRRSYQGPFYNKIFNQFNQTTTSQGGGFGGGGFGGRGGGGFANQVTPASYFYDANAKYTYTISDKDKLSVSYYSGTDKTDNSRTLGLPPGLSGSGSGIGITDYTKYGNLGGSVKWFRQWGKKLYSNNYITYSSYFNNRERASSGGSLLDSNGIAHTFSNSTVETNHLKDVGYKSEWEWQAGETYKLLFGGFVNYKKIDYEYTQNDTGKLINQHNNAMLEGVYAELSIDPNNNFHIQPGLRASYYGPTGKPYFEPRVSASYNLNEHFTVKGATGQFYQFENQVIRQDILAGDRNFWVLSNGSNIPVGMARHYIGGLSYENDEFLISVESYYKTLTGLTQYTVKQTQTGGGGFRMAAPQTQTVTEDFYTGTGRDAGVELLIQKKLGNYTGWVSYTLAKAQNKFAAFGDYYYDANQDVRHEFKSINMYHYNRFNFAATFLFSTGRPYTAPLSTYTIQTADGNSKTYLNISDKNGERLPAYHRLDMSVSYDLLKIDGHKVGSIGLSFFNVYNHTNTWYKEYQVQNNQVITTNVNYLGFTPNLTLSLRWK
;
A
#
# COMPACT_ATOMS: atom_id res chain seq x y z
N MET A 1 -23.12 -78.96 -96.03
CA MET A 1 -23.47 -78.74 -94.61
C MET A 1 -23.64 -77.23 -94.44
N LYS A 2 -24.75 -76.69 -94.94
CA LYS A 2 -25.96 -76.22 -94.20
C LYS A 2 -25.71 -75.02 -93.29
N ILE A 3 -26.34 -73.92 -93.71
CA ILE A 3 -26.90 -72.79 -92.94
C ILE A 3 -25.96 -71.60 -92.70
N GLY A 4 -26.20 -70.53 -93.47
CA GLY A 4 -25.91 -69.17 -93.05
C GLY A 4 -27.09 -68.55 -92.29
N CYS A 5 -26.86 -67.41 -91.65
CA CYS A 5 -27.88 -66.37 -91.48
C CYS A 5 -27.23 -65.01 -91.16
N ASN A 6 -27.75 -63.98 -91.82
CA ASN A 6 -27.45 -62.55 -91.67
C ASN A 6 -28.10 -61.93 -90.41
N PHE A 7 -27.72 -60.66 -90.15
CA PHE A 7 -28.34 -59.66 -89.25
C PHE A 7 -28.08 -59.86 -87.74
N VAL A 8 -27.60 -58.88 -86.95
CA VAL A 8 -28.17 -57.55 -86.68
C VAL A 8 -27.10 -56.62 -86.10
N ALA A 9 -26.99 -55.42 -86.66
CA ALA A 9 -26.31 -54.26 -86.10
C ALA A 9 -27.13 -53.61 -84.95
N LYS A 10 -26.45 -52.90 -84.05
CA LYS A 10 -26.95 -52.16 -82.86
C LYS A 10 -27.09 -52.98 -81.57
N LYS A 11 -25.99 -53.07 -80.81
CA LYS A 11 -25.99 -53.03 -79.31
C LYS A 11 -24.57 -53.14 -78.72
N MET A 12 -23.61 -52.29 -79.11
CA MET A 12 -22.29 -52.29 -78.44
C MET A 12 -21.62 -50.92 -78.30
N TYR A 13 -22.40 -49.84 -78.45
CA TYR A 13 -21.96 -48.47 -78.17
C TYR A 13 -22.53 -47.82 -76.89
N PRO A 14 -23.61 -48.29 -76.22
CA PRO A 14 -24.11 -47.61 -75.03
C PRO A 14 -23.57 -48.15 -73.70
N LEU A 15 -22.87 -49.30 -73.65
CA LEU A 15 -22.35 -49.86 -72.39
C LEU A 15 -20.99 -49.27 -71.99
N MET A 16 -20.05 -49.11 -72.91
CA MET A 16 -18.75 -48.47 -72.63
C MET A 16 -18.87 -46.95 -72.44
N LYS A 17 -19.83 -46.28 -73.12
CA LYS A 17 -20.13 -44.88 -72.83
C LYS A 17 -20.80 -44.71 -71.47
N ARG A 18 -21.69 -45.61 -71.03
CA ARG A 18 -22.30 -45.52 -69.70
C ARG A 18 -21.31 -45.84 -68.58
N PHE A 19 -20.41 -46.81 -68.75
CA PHE A 19 -19.35 -47.06 -67.76
C PHE A 19 -18.32 -45.94 -67.71
N SER A 20 -17.91 -45.39 -68.86
CA SER A 20 -16.97 -44.27 -68.89
C SER A 20 -17.60 -42.96 -68.40
N LEU A 21 -18.89 -42.71 -68.65
CA LEU A 21 -19.63 -41.56 -68.10
C LEU A 21 -19.94 -41.73 -66.61
N LEU A 22 -20.20 -42.95 -66.12
CA LEU A 22 -20.38 -43.25 -64.70
C LEU A 22 -19.05 -43.15 -63.95
N LEU A 23 -17.95 -43.63 -64.55
CA LEU A 23 -16.60 -43.46 -63.98
C LEU A 23 -16.15 -41.99 -64.04
N PHE A 24 -16.46 -41.24 -65.10
CA PHE A 24 -16.20 -39.79 -65.15
C PHE A 24 -17.09 -39.01 -64.18
N THR A 25 -18.34 -39.39 -63.96
CA THR A 25 -19.19 -38.74 -62.94
C THR A 25 -18.79 -39.14 -61.53
N ILE A 26 -18.34 -40.37 -61.28
CA ILE A 26 -17.82 -40.80 -59.96
C ILE A 26 -16.44 -40.19 -59.69
N VAL A 27 -15.57 -40.02 -60.70
CA VAL A 27 -14.28 -39.33 -60.57
C VAL A 27 -14.46 -37.81 -60.50
N ALA A 28 -15.44 -37.22 -61.19
CA ALA A 28 -15.78 -35.80 -61.10
C ALA A 28 -16.51 -35.45 -59.79
N LEU A 29 -17.42 -36.30 -59.31
CA LEU A 29 -18.03 -36.17 -57.97
C LEU A 29 -16.99 -36.43 -56.87
N GLY A 30 -16.07 -37.38 -57.09
CA GLY A 30 -14.90 -37.62 -56.24
C GLY A 30 -13.97 -36.41 -56.16
N HIS A 31 -13.59 -35.83 -57.30
CA HIS A 31 -12.74 -34.61 -57.37
C HIS A 31 -13.43 -33.39 -56.78
N SER A 32 -14.74 -33.21 -57.01
CA SER A 32 -15.53 -32.11 -56.44
C SER A 32 -15.70 -32.24 -54.93
N ALA A 33 -15.90 -33.48 -54.43
CA ALA A 33 -15.99 -33.76 -53.01
C ALA A 33 -14.63 -33.62 -52.30
N THR A 34 -13.52 -34.05 -52.93
CA THR A 34 -12.17 -33.84 -52.39
C THR A 34 -11.73 -32.38 -52.44
N GLN A 35 -12.10 -31.60 -53.46
CA GLN A 35 -11.86 -30.14 -53.47
C GLN A 35 -12.72 -29.42 -52.43
N ALA A 36 -13.99 -29.77 -52.27
CA ALA A 36 -14.84 -29.19 -51.23
C ALA A 36 -14.35 -29.56 -49.81
N GLN A 37 -13.86 -30.78 -49.59
CA GLN A 37 -13.23 -31.19 -48.33
C GLN A 37 -11.87 -30.52 -48.09
N GLN A 38 -11.01 -30.37 -49.11
CA GLN A 38 -9.73 -29.65 -48.99
C GLN A 38 -9.92 -28.16 -48.73
N THR A 39 -10.91 -27.52 -49.36
CA THR A 39 -11.22 -26.10 -49.15
C THR A 39 -11.86 -25.84 -47.78
N GLN A 40 -12.74 -26.73 -47.30
CA GLN A 40 -13.23 -26.66 -45.92
C GLN A 40 -12.12 -26.90 -44.89
N LYS A 41 -11.09 -27.68 -45.23
CA LYS A 41 -9.90 -27.87 -44.38
C LYS A 41 -9.06 -26.59 -44.33
N LYS A 42 -8.77 -25.99 -45.48
CA LYS A 42 -7.98 -24.74 -45.61
C LYS A 42 -8.57 -23.53 -44.87
N LEU A 43 -9.90 -23.43 -44.78
CA LEU A 43 -10.59 -22.34 -44.04
C LEU A 43 -10.78 -22.65 -42.53
N LYS A 44 -10.71 -23.93 -42.12
CA LYS A 44 -10.72 -24.32 -40.70
C LYS A 44 -9.35 -24.15 -40.04
N ASP A 45 -8.27 -24.21 -40.82
CA ASP A 45 -6.90 -24.06 -40.33
C ASP A 45 -6.47 -22.57 -40.19
N ILE A 46 -7.27 -21.62 -40.71
CA ILE A 46 -7.01 -20.19 -40.53
C ILE A 46 -7.59 -19.76 -39.18
N ILE A 47 -6.68 -19.54 -38.25
CA ILE A 47 -6.93 -19.06 -36.90
C ILE A 47 -6.65 -17.56 -36.88
N VAL A 48 -7.64 -16.75 -36.53
CA VAL A 48 -7.46 -15.29 -36.40
C VAL A 48 -7.35 -14.93 -34.93
N ASN A 49 -6.26 -14.25 -34.59
CA ASN A 49 -6.02 -13.68 -33.28
C ASN A 49 -5.70 -12.19 -33.44
N HIS A 50 -6.75 -11.37 -33.55
CA HIS A 50 -6.63 -9.95 -33.89
C HIS A 50 -7.80 -9.14 -33.33
N PHE A 51 -7.51 -7.93 -32.85
CA PHE A 51 -8.52 -6.96 -32.40
C PHE A 51 -8.87 -6.02 -33.55
N PHE A 52 -10.14 -6.02 -33.96
CA PHE A 52 -10.62 -5.10 -34.97
C PHE A 52 -11.36 -3.94 -34.28
N LEU A 53 -10.91 -2.72 -34.58
CA LEU A 53 -11.57 -1.45 -34.21
C LEU A 53 -11.69 -0.60 -35.47
N CYS A 54 -12.41 -1.15 -36.45
CA CYS A 54 -12.52 -0.58 -37.79
C CYS A 54 -13.89 -0.91 -38.39
N THR A 55 -14.19 -0.32 -39.55
CA THR A 55 -15.39 -0.70 -40.30
C THR A 55 -15.26 -2.13 -40.85
N LEU A 56 -16.39 -2.78 -41.09
CA LEU A 56 -16.47 -4.18 -41.50
C LEU A 56 -15.75 -4.44 -42.84
N ASP A 57 -15.82 -3.49 -43.78
CA ASP A 57 -15.02 -3.57 -45.01
C ASP A 57 -13.51 -3.57 -44.72
N GLN A 58 -13.03 -2.72 -43.82
CA GLN A 58 -11.61 -2.66 -43.45
C GLN A 58 -11.16 -3.94 -42.73
N MET A 59 -12.01 -4.52 -41.89
CA MET A 59 -11.76 -5.83 -41.28
C MET A 59 -11.61 -6.90 -42.35
N LEU A 60 -12.55 -6.98 -43.30
CA LEU A 60 -12.53 -7.99 -44.37
C LEU A 60 -11.35 -7.79 -45.32
N ASP A 61 -10.97 -6.56 -45.66
CA ASP A 61 -9.76 -6.25 -46.45
C ASP A 61 -8.48 -6.68 -45.72
N THR A 62 -8.42 -6.43 -44.41
CA THR A 62 -7.29 -6.84 -43.56
C THR A 62 -7.16 -8.35 -43.51
N ILE A 63 -8.27 -9.07 -43.31
CA ILE A 63 -8.28 -10.54 -43.32
C ILE A 63 -7.90 -11.09 -44.70
N SER A 64 -8.48 -10.53 -45.77
CA SER A 64 -8.21 -10.90 -47.17
C SER A 64 -6.72 -10.81 -47.49
N THR A 65 -6.09 -9.68 -47.10
CA THR A 65 -4.68 -9.41 -47.35
C THR A 65 -3.76 -10.26 -46.47
N THR A 66 -4.05 -10.34 -45.17
CA THR A 66 -3.19 -11.01 -44.19
C THR A 66 -3.11 -12.51 -44.43
N TYR A 67 -4.26 -13.14 -44.71
CA TYR A 67 -4.34 -14.60 -44.89
C TYR A 67 -4.34 -15.02 -46.36
N GLN A 68 -4.13 -14.07 -47.28
CA GLN A 68 -4.11 -14.30 -48.74
C GLN A 68 -5.34 -15.07 -49.25
N ILE A 69 -6.51 -14.75 -48.70
CA ILE A 69 -7.79 -15.31 -49.09
C ILE A 69 -8.61 -14.27 -49.83
N ARG A 70 -9.46 -14.70 -50.76
CA ARG A 70 -10.27 -13.75 -51.53
C ARG A 70 -11.64 -13.59 -50.88
N ILE A 71 -11.89 -12.41 -50.34
CA ILE A 71 -13.21 -12.00 -49.83
C ILE A 71 -13.79 -10.98 -50.80
N VAL A 72 -15.03 -11.22 -51.24
CA VAL A 72 -15.74 -10.38 -52.20
C VAL A 72 -17.01 -9.84 -51.56
N TYR A 73 -17.16 -8.53 -51.58
CA TYR A 73 -18.32 -7.83 -51.02
C TYR A 73 -18.53 -6.50 -51.74
N ASP A 74 -19.65 -5.86 -51.45
CA ASP A 74 -19.94 -4.50 -51.93
C ASP A 74 -19.52 -3.50 -50.85
N LYS A 75 -18.46 -2.73 -51.11
CA LYS A 75 -17.84 -1.83 -50.12
C LYS A 75 -18.84 -0.81 -49.59
N ASN A 76 -19.66 -0.22 -50.46
CA ASN A 76 -20.65 0.78 -50.09
C ASN A 76 -21.76 0.21 -49.21
N GLN A 77 -21.96 -1.12 -49.18
CA GLN A 77 -22.96 -1.77 -48.34
C GLN A 77 -22.45 -2.06 -46.92
N LEU A 78 -21.13 -2.13 -46.74
CA LEU A 78 -20.47 -2.42 -45.46
C LEU A 78 -19.85 -1.17 -44.82
N GLU A 79 -19.74 -0.08 -45.57
CA GLU A 79 -19.31 1.24 -45.10
C GLU A 79 -20.29 1.76 -44.03
N GLY A 80 -19.80 1.91 -42.79
CA GLY A 80 -20.59 2.33 -41.63
C GLY A 80 -21.07 1.20 -40.70
N MET A 81 -20.71 -0.06 -40.97
CA MET A 81 -20.87 -1.15 -40.00
C MET A 81 -19.58 -1.29 -39.20
N ASP A 82 -19.60 -0.94 -37.92
CA ASP A 82 -18.41 -1.00 -37.06
C ASP A 82 -18.25 -2.38 -36.44
N VAL A 83 -17.02 -2.88 -36.44
CA VAL A 83 -16.63 -4.08 -35.70
C VAL A 83 -15.73 -3.67 -34.54
N VAL A 84 -16.19 -3.96 -33.33
CA VAL A 84 -15.48 -3.71 -32.06
C VAL A 84 -15.38 -5.04 -31.32
N GLU A 85 -14.66 -5.99 -31.91
CA GLU A 85 -14.61 -7.36 -31.41
C GLU A 85 -13.18 -7.89 -31.39
N HIS A 86 -12.91 -8.74 -30.40
CA HIS A 86 -11.64 -9.44 -30.27
C HIS A 86 -11.83 -10.93 -30.52
N PHE A 87 -11.25 -11.42 -31.61
CA PHE A 87 -11.28 -12.86 -31.93
C PHE A 87 -10.03 -13.53 -31.33
N PHE A 88 -10.24 -14.46 -30.39
CA PHE A 88 -9.16 -15.19 -29.70
C PHE A 88 -9.01 -16.59 -30.29
N GLU A 89 -7.97 -16.79 -31.11
CA GLU A 89 -7.72 -18.08 -31.78
C GLU A 89 -8.95 -18.67 -32.47
N GLU A 90 -9.81 -17.80 -33.00
CA GLU A 90 -11.11 -18.21 -33.52
C GLU A 90 -10.94 -18.64 -34.99
N PRO A 91 -11.49 -19.80 -35.40
CA PRO A 91 -11.48 -20.18 -36.80
C PRO A 91 -12.19 -19.13 -37.66
N LEU A 92 -11.58 -18.74 -38.78
CA LEU A 92 -12.13 -17.71 -39.67
C LEU A 92 -13.61 -17.95 -40.03
N LYS A 93 -14.02 -19.21 -40.18
CA LYS A 93 -15.42 -19.57 -40.46
C LYS A 93 -16.37 -19.11 -39.35
N ASN A 94 -15.96 -19.22 -38.08
CA ASN A 94 -16.77 -18.78 -36.94
C ASN A 94 -16.84 -17.26 -36.89
N ILE A 95 -15.74 -16.58 -37.18
CA ILE A 95 -15.67 -15.11 -37.27
C ILE A 95 -16.62 -14.58 -38.33
N ILE A 96 -16.51 -15.09 -39.56
CA ILE A 96 -17.42 -14.68 -40.66
C ILE A 96 -18.87 -14.97 -40.29
N LYS A 97 -19.14 -16.12 -39.63
CA LYS A 97 -20.48 -16.44 -39.17
C LYS A 97 -20.99 -15.45 -38.11
N GLN A 98 -20.18 -15.13 -37.11
CA GLN A 98 -20.54 -14.22 -36.02
C GLN A 98 -20.80 -12.81 -36.53
N VAL A 99 -19.85 -12.25 -37.28
CA VAL A 99 -19.95 -10.89 -37.80
C VAL A 99 -21.10 -10.75 -38.81
N CYS A 100 -21.33 -11.78 -39.64
CA CYS A 100 -22.51 -11.77 -40.49
C CYS A 100 -23.82 -11.86 -39.69
N GLN A 101 -23.87 -12.60 -38.58
CA GLN A 101 -25.06 -12.69 -37.73
C GLN A 101 -25.36 -11.36 -37.00
N GLU A 102 -24.32 -10.68 -36.52
CA GLU A 102 -24.45 -9.40 -35.79
C GLU A 102 -24.97 -8.27 -36.69
N HIS A 103 -24.60 -8.27 -37.97
CA HIS A 103 -24.98 -7.22 -38.93
C HIS A 103 -26.11 -7.62 -39.90
N ASP A 104 -26.84 -8.72 -39.63
CA ASP A 104 -27.90 -9.28 -40.48
C ASP A 104 -27.47 -9.51 -41.95
N LEU A 105 -26.26 -10.02 -42.12
CA LEU A 105 -25.66 -10.39 -43.39
C LEU A 105 -25.66 -11.92 -43.57
N LYS A 106 -25.55 -12.35 -44.82
CA LYS A 106 -25.38 -13.74 -45.22
C LYS A 106 -24.00 -13.92 -45.84
N TYR A 107 -23.46 -15.13 -45.80
CA TYR A 107 -22.20 -15.44 -46.46
C TYR A 107 -22.30 -16.70 -47.32
N TRP A 108 -21.54 -16.73 -48.40
CA TRP A 108 -21.43 -17.88 -49.30
C TRP A 108 -19.95 -18.22 -49.53
N ILE A 109 -19.58 -19.49 -49.38
CA ILE A 109 -18.21 -19.97 -49.57
C ILE A 109 -18.17 -20.89 -50.78
N GLU A 110 -17.37 -20.55 -51.78
CA GLU A 110 -17.17 -21.41 -52.95
C GLU A 110 -16.18 -22.55 -52.69
N SER A 111 -16.26 -23.60 -53.51
CA SER A 111 -15.30 -24.72 -53.48
C SER A 111 -13.86 -24.29 -53.76
N THR A 112 -13.64 -23.09 -54.29
CA THR A 112 -12.33 -22.47 -54.54
C THR A 112 -11.74 -21.77 -53.30
N GLY A 113 -12.52 -21.59 -52.23
CA GLY A 113 -12.12 -20.86 -51.02
C GLY A 113 -12.41 -19.36 -51.06
N THR A 114 -13.08 -18.87 -52.11
CA THR A 114 -13.54 -17.47 -52.18
C THR A 114 -14.79 -17.29 -51.31
N ILE A 115 -14.77 -16.26 -50.46
CA ILE A 115 -15.87 -15.91 -49.55
C ILE A 115 -16.64 -14.72 -50.12
N TYR A 116 -17.96 -14.82 -50.19
CA TYR A 116 -18.85 -13.74 -50.60
C TYR A 116 -19.70 -13.29 -49.42
N ILE A 117 -19.67 -11.99 -49.10
CA ILE A 117 -20.55 -11.39 -48.08
C ILE A 117 -21.74 -10.73 -48.78
N LEU A 118 -22.95 -11.08 -48.35
CA LEU A 118 -24.20 -10.80 -49.03
C LEU A 118 -25.16 -10.09 -48.08
N LYS A 119 -25.78 -8.99 -48.51
CA LYS A 119 -26.94 -8.42 -47.81
C LYS A 119 -28.21 -9.21 -48.14
N ASN A 120 -28.44 -9.47 -49.42
CA ASN A 120 -29.54 -10.33 -49.90
C ASN A 120 -29.02 -11.57 -50.63
N THR A 121 -29.80 -12.64 -50.65
CA THR A 121 -29.43 -13.88 -51.37
C THR A 121 -29.21 -13.66 -52.87
N ASP A 122 -29.86 -12.64 -53.44
CA ASP A 122 -29.78 -12.30 -54.86
C ASP A 122 -28.47 -11.59 -55.24
N ASP A 123 -27.72 -11.05 -54.25
CA ASP A 123 -26.45 -10.37 -54.49
C ASP A 123 -25.35 -11.31 -54.97
N LEU A 124 -25.48 -12.62 -54.75
CA LEU A 124 -24.46 -13.61 -55.08
C LEU A 124 -24.13 -13.64 -56.58
N ALA A 125 -25.13 -13.58 -57.46
CA ALA A 125 -24.92 -13.60 -58.90
C ALA A 125 -24.19 -12.32 -59.37
N ARG A 126 -24.56 -11.17 -58.80
CA ARG A 126 -23.93 -9.87 -59.08
C ARG A 126 -22.46 -9.86 -58.65
N LEU A 127 -22.17 -10.26 -57.41
CA LEU A 127 -20.81 -10.26 -56.85
C LEU A 127 -19.89 -11.27 -57.53
N LYS A 128 -20.40 -12.44 -57.96
CA LYS A 128 -19.62 -13.38 -58.79
C LYS A 128 -19.24 -12.77 -60.14
N LYS A 129 -20.17 -12.09 -60.81
CA LYS A 129 -19.89 -11.39 -62.07
C LYS A 129 -18.86 -10.28 -61.87
N LEU A 130 -18.97 -9.51 -60.79
CA LEU A 130 -18.05 -8.44 -60.45
C LEU A 130 -16.64 -8.98 -60.15
N ASN A 131 -16.55 -10.10 -59.42
CA ASN A 131 -15.28 -10.80 -59.19
C ASN A 131 -14.65 -11.29 -60.51
N GLN A 132 -15.43 -11.91 -61.40
CA GLN A 132 -14.94 -12.34 -62.72
C GLN A 132 -14.42 -11.16 -63.57
N LEU A 133 -15.14 -10.04 -63.59
CA LEU A 133 -14.71 -8.83 -64.29
C LEU A 133 -13.43 -8.24 -63.67
N SER A 134 -13.30 -8.27 -62.34
CA SER A 134 -12.09 -7.80 -61.64
C SER A 134 -10.86 -8.66 -61.98
N LEU A 135 -11.03 -9.99 -62.08
CA LEU A 135 -9.97 -10.92 -62.47
C LEU A 135 -9.59 -10.77 -63.94
N GLN A 136 -10.56 -10.50 -64.81
CA GLN A 136 -10.31 -10.19 -66.22
C GLN A 136 -9.58 -8.85 -66.39
N ALA A 137 -9.95 -7.82 -65.62
CA ALA A 137 -9.28 -6.52 -65.62
C ALA A 137 -7.85 -6.60 -65.06
N ALA A 138 -7.62 -7.37 -64.00
CA ALA A 138 -6.29 -7.59 -63.43
C ALA A 138 -5.34 -8.34 -64.39
N ASN A 139 -5.90 -9.22 -65.24
CA ASN A 139 -5.14 -9.98 -66.26
C ASN A 139 -5.00 -9.25 -67.60
N ALA A 140 -5.71 -8.13 -67.80
CA ALA A 140 -5.54 -7.31 -68.99
C ALA A 140 -4.23 -6.51 -68.85
N LYS A 141 -3.19 -6.92 -69.58
CA LYS A 141 -1.92 -6.17 -69.69
C LYS A 141 -2.20 -4.76 -70.22
N ILE A 142 -2.30 -3.79 -69.33
CA ILE A 142 -2.32 -2.37 -69.67
C ILE A 142 -0.93 -1.99 -70.17
N LYS A 143 -0.76 -1.85 -71.49
CA LYS A 143 0.37 -1.11 -72.06
C LYS A 143 0.20 0.36 -71.67
N ARG A 144 0.93 0.80 -70.65
CA ARG A 144 1.00 2.23 -70.31
C ARG A 144 1.66 2.98 -71.46
N LYS A 145 0.94 3.94 -72.03
CA LYS A 145 1.44 4.96 -72.94
C LYS A 145 2.16 6.00 -72.06
N LYS A 146 3.48 6.16 -72.25
CA LYS A 146 4.22 7.26 -71.64
C LYS A 146 3.60 8.59 -72.11
N THR A 147 3.20 9.42 -71.16
CA THR A 147 2.90 10.84 -71.35
C THR A 147 3.92 11.63 -70.53
N ASP A 148 4.26 12.83 -71.01
CA ASP A 148 5.41 13.65 -70.61
C ASP A 148 5.37 14.20 -69.17
N ASP A 149 4.61 13.61 -68.25
CA ASP A 149 4.56 13.95 -66.81
C ASP A 149 5.47 13.04 -65.95
N ASP A 150 6.17 12.07 -66.54
CA ASP A 150 7.16 11.22 -65.87
C ASP A 150 8.55 11.91 -65.79
N ASP A 151 8.60 13.20 -65.43
CA ASP A 151 9.85 13.84 -65.00
C ASP A 151 10.10 13.49 -63.51
N PRO A 152 11.16 12.70 -63.19
CA PRO A 152 11.47 12.33 -61.81
C PRO A 152 11.86 13.52 -60.91
N ASP A 153 11.97 14.74 -61.44
CA ASP A 153 12.23 15.95 -60.66
C ASP A 153 10.99 16.71 -60.16
N ILE A 154 9.76 16.22 -60.40
CA ILE A 154 8.51 16.81 -59.86
C ILE A 154 7.76 15.83 -58.93
N ALA A 155 8.48 14.95 -58.24
CA ALA A 155 7.97 14.44 -56.96
C ALA A 155 8.12 15.56 -55.92
N PRO A 156 7.13 15.84 -55.04
CA PRO A 156 7.41 16.69 -53.89
C PRO A 156 8.49 16.00 -53.05
N LYS A 157 9.75 16.41 -53.25
CA LYS A 157 10.94 16.08 -52.44
C LYS A 157 10.84 16.73 -51.06
N ILE A 158 9.69 16.58 -50.38
CA ILE A 158 9.61 16.87 -48.95
C ILE A 158 9.82 15.53 -48.28
N ALA A 159 11.09 15.21 -48.01
CA ALA A 159 11.41 14.18 -47.02
C ALA A 159 10.59 14.50 -45.75
N PRO A 160 9.95 13.51 -45.09
CA PRO A 160 9.23 13.76 -43.85
C PRO A 160 10.15 14.51 -42.90
N LYS A 161 9.79 15.76 -42.58
CA LYS A 161 10.59 16.56 -41.65
C LYS A 161 10.38 15.96 -40.27
N HIS A 162 11.42 15.30 -39.75
CA HIS A 162 11.46 14.92 -38.35
C HIS A 162 11.50 16.22 -37.52
N PHE A 163 10.53 16.41 -36.64
CA PHE A 163 10.54 17.50 -35.70
C PHE A 163 10.26 16.97 -34.30
N MET A 164 10.80 17.68 -33.32
CA MET A 164 10.58 17.37 -31.92
C MET A 164 9.42 18.20 -31.40
N PHE A 165 8.56 17.60 -30.58
CA PHE A 165 7.44 18.30 -29.96
C PHE A 165 7.31 17.95 -28.48
N SER A 166 6.63 18.82 -27.74
CA SER A 166 6.35 18.61 -26.32
C SER A 166 4.96 18.02 -26.13
N ILE A 167 4.83 17.07 -25.21
CA ILE A 167 3.57 16.42 -24.84
C ILE A 167 3.31 16.74 -23.37
N ASN A 168 2.09 17.18 -23.06
CA ASN A 168 1.58 17.22 -21.69
C ASN A 168 0.42 16.25 -21.61
N GLY A 169 0.36 15.45 -20.55
CA GLY A 169 -0.70 14.49 -20.36
C GLY A 169 -1.07 14.27 -18.91
N ARG A 170 -2.14 13.50 -18.69
CA ARG A 170 -2.65 13.14 -17.38
C ARG A 170 -3.03 11.66 -17.37
N VAL A 171 -2.58 10.93 -16.36
CA VAL A 171 -2.90 9.53 -16.12
C VAL A 171 -4.07 9.44 -15.15
N ILE A 172 -5.11 8.71 -15.54
CA ILE A 172 -6.34 8.52 -14.75
C ILE A 172 -6.78 7.06 -14.71
N ASP A 173 -7.59 6.71 -13.73
CA ASP A 173 -8.41 5.50 -13.76
C ASP A 173 -9.56 5.71 -14.75
N GLN A 174 -9.68 4.82 -15.74
CA GLN A 174 -10.62 4.96 -16.84
C GLN A 174 -12.10 4.86 -16.39
N LEU A 175 -12.38 4.15 -15.30
CA LEU A 175 -13.76 3.94 -14.81
C LEU A 175 -14.22 5.07 -13.89
N THR A 176 -13.33 5.55 -13.02
CA THR A 176 -13.69 6.52 -11.97
C THR A 176 -13.29 7.96 -12.30
N GLY A 177 -12.35 8.15 -13.24
CA GLY A 177 -11.75 9.44 -13.54
C GLY A 177 -10.75 9.94 -12.49
N GLU A 178 -10.40 9.10 -11.51
CA GLU A 178 -9.42 9.44 -10.46
C GLU A 178 -8.01 9.59 -11.04
N SER A 179 -7.22 10.50 -10.47
CA SER A 179 -5.81 10.63 -10.87
C SER A 179 -4.96 9.49 -10.33
N LEU A 180 -4.05 8.97 -11.17
CA LEU A 180 -3.08 7.96 -10.78
C LEU A 180 -1.70 8.62 -10.56
N PRO A 181 -1.28 8.85 -9.29
CA PRO A 181 -0.02 9.51 -8.97
C PRO A 181 1.17 8.57 -9.17
N SER A 182 2.35 9.11 -9.53
CA SER A 182 3.58 8.32 -9.72
C SER A 182 3.45 7.17 -10.74
N ALA A 183 2.53 7.29 -11.70
CA ALA A 183 2.44 6.36 -12.84
C ALA A 183 3.65 6.54 -13.75
N SER A 184 4.23 5.42 -14.18
CA SER A 184 5.38 5.40 -15.08
C SER A 184 4.89 5.62 -16.52
N VAL A 185 5.47 6.61 -17.19
CA VAL A 185 5.16 6.96 -18.58
C VAL A 185 6.43 6.86 -19.41
N LYS A 186 6.40 6.11 -20.50
CA LYS A 186 7.55 5.90 -21.40
C LYS A 186 7.15 6.13 -22.85
N ILE A 187 8.00 6.77 -23.63
CA ILE A 187 7.83 6.82 -25.09
C ILE A 187 8.54 5.61 -25.71
N ARG A 188 7.78 4.74 -26.36
CA ARG A 188 8.28 3.48 -26.95
C ARG A 188 9.33 3.76 -28.03
N ASN A 189 10.36 2.90 -28.10
CA ASN A 189 11.51 3.03 -29.01
C ASN A 189 12.30 4.33 -28.83
N SER A 190 12.14 4.98 -27.69
CA SER A 190 12.96 6.13 -27.31
C SER A 190 13.43 5.96 -25.89
N ASP A 191 14.35 6.84 -25.53
CA ASP A 191 14.84 6.93 -24.18
C ASP A 191 13.94 7.76 -23.25
N LEU A 192 12.86 8.38 -23.73
CA LEU A 192 12.09 9.32 -22.92
C LEU A 192 11.19 8.59 -21.92
N THR A 193 11.35 8.92 -20.64
CA THR A 193 10.51 8.43 -19.54
C THR A 193 10.18 9.55 -18.55
N ALA A 194 9.01 9.50 -17.94
CA ALA A 194 8.54 10.45 -16.94
C ALA A 194 7.69 9.71 -15.90
N MET A 195 7.47 10.33 -14.75
CA MET A 195 6.47 9.89 -13.77
C MET A 195 5.39 10.94 -13.64
N SER A 196 4.15 10.52 -13.45
CA SER A 196 3.06 11.44 -13.15
C SER A 196 3.22 12.03 -11.73
N ASN A 197 2.80 13.28 -11.55
CA ASN A 197 2.76 13.92 -10.23
C ASN A 197 1.54 13.45 -9.40
N SER A 198 1.34 14.01 -8.19
CA SER A 198 0.24 13.68 -7.27
C SER A 198 -1.18 13.77 -7.86
N ASP A 199 -1.33 14.52 -8.95
CA ASP A 199 -2.59 14.82 -9.63
C ASP A 199 -2.68 14.14 -11.01
N GLY A 200 -1.71 13.27 -11.31
CA GLY A 200 -1.64 12.43 -12.50
C GLY A 200 -0.98 13.09 -13.71
N TYR A 201 -0.48 14.33 -13.61
CA TYR A 201 0.09 15.05 -14.75
C TYR A 201 1.55 14.66 -15.04
N PHE A 202 1.92 14.61 -16.31
CA PHE A 202 3.28 14.39 -16.80
C PHE A 202 3.59 15.27 -18.02
N THR A 203 4.86 15.54 -18.27
CA THR A 203 5.30 16.32 -19.44
C THR A 203 6.57 15.75 -20.06
N PHE A 204 6.58 15.66 -21.40
CA PHE A 204 7.77 15.46 -22.22
C PHE A 204 8.05 16.69 -23.07
N LEU A 205 9.32 17.06 -23.22
CA LEU A 205 9.70 18.27 -23.98
C LEU A 205 10.14 17.99 -25.42
N ARG A 206 10.69 16.80 -25.71
CA ARG A 206 11.34 16.50 -26.99
C ARG A 206 11.00 15.11 -27.52
N VAL A 207 9.72 14.87 -27.77
CA VAL A 207 9.25 13.62 -28.37
C VAL A 207 9.51 13.64 -29.89
N PRO A 208 10.25 12.66 -30.44
CA PRO A 208 10.44 12.52 -31.88
C PRO A 208 9.11 12.27 -32.63
N SER A 209 8.91 12.93 -33.77
CA SER A 209 7.70 12.77 -34.62
C SER A 209 7.51 11.38 -35.24
N ASP A 210 8.55 10.54 -35.23
CA ASP A 210 8.50 9.13 -35.68
C ASP A 210 8.15 8.16 -34.55
N THR A 211 8.28 8.57 -33.29
CA THR A 211 7.85 7.80 -32.12
C THR A 211 6.44 8.23 -31.69
N CYS A 212 5.45 7.38 -31.96
CA CYS A 212 4.05 7.74 -31.76
C CYS A 212 3.35 6.87 -30.71
N VAL A 213 4.04 6.22 -29.76
CA VAL A 213 3.37 5.37 -28.76
C VAL A 213 3.88 5.68 -27.36
N VAL A 214 2.96 6.09 -26.50
CA VAL A 214 3.16 6.29 -25.05
C VAL A 214 2.75 5.00 -24.34
N GLU A 215 3.67 4.38 -23.62
CA GLU A 215 3.42 3.27 -22.70
C GLU A 215 3.20 3.83 -21.30
N VAL A 216 2.11 3.43 -20.64
CA VAL A 216 1.77 3.88 -19.29
C VAL A 216 1.52 2.69 -18.38
N SER A 217 2.19 2.65 -17.23
CA SER A 217 2.02 1.60 -16.23
C SER A 217 1.85 2.17 -14.81
N TYR A 218 1.04 1.49 -14.00
CA TYR A 218 0.75 1.87 -12.62
C TYR A 218 0.45 0.64 -11.75
N SER A 219 0.75 0.70 -10.46
CA SER A 219 0.63 -0.45 -9.55
C SER A 219 -0.83 -0.86 -9.34
N GLY A 220 -1.15 -2.12 -9.65
CA GLY A 220 -2.52 -2.66 -9.58
C GLY A 220 -3.36 -2.40 -10.83
N TYR A 221 -2.77 -1.84 -11.89
CA TYR A 221 -3.43 -1.51 -13.16
C TYR A 221 -2.78 -2.25 -14.33
N GLN A 222 -3.55 -2.46 -15.39
CA GLN A 222 -3.03 -3.01 -16.64
C GLN A 222 -2.21 -1.94 -17.37
N THR A 223 -1.01 -2.30 -17.85
CA THR A 223 -0.21 -1.43 -18.72
C THR A 223 -0.93 -1.24 -20.05
N ASP A 224 -1.03 0.01 -20.50
CA ASP A 224 -1.73 0.37 -21.74
C ASP A 224 -0.85 1.25 -22.64
N TYR A 225 -1.20 1.30 -23.93
CA TYR A 225 -0.41 1.92 -24.99
C TYR A 225 -1.24 2.94 -25.76
N PHE A 226 -0.84 4.21 -25.71
CA PHE A 226 -1.55 5.33 -26.33
C PHE A 226 -0.81 5.82 -27.57
N ARG A 227 -1.43 5.65 -28.75
CA ARG A 227 -0.87 6.20 -29.99
C ARG A 227 -1.06 7.72 -30.07
N LEU A 228 0.02 8.43 -30.35
CA LEU A 228 0.05 9.85 -30.64
C LEU A 228 -0.39 10.08 -32.09
N SER A 229 -1.45 10.85 -32.28
CA SER A 229 -1.86 11.39 -33.59
C SER A 229 -1.51 12.87 -33.67
N SER A 230 -1.35 13.40 -34.88
CA SER A 230 -1.02 14.81 -35.12
C SER A 230 -2.00 15.79 -34.45
N ASP A 231 -3.26 15.38 -34.25
CA ASP A 231 -4.31 16.18 -33.59
C ASP A 231 -4.13 16.26 -32.07
N LYS A 232 -3.44 15.28 -31.46
CA LYS A 232 -3.21 15.19 -30.00
C LYS A 232 -1.95 15.93 -29.54
N ILE A 233 -1.18 16.55 -30.44
CA ILE A 233 0.06 17.29 -30.13
C ILE A 233 -0.25 18.62 -29.40
N ASN A 234 -1.42 19.21 -29.64
CA ASN A 234 -1.80 20.51 -29.09
C ASN A 234 -2.67 20.45 -27.82
N ASN A 235 -3.27 19.29 -27.53
CA ASN A 235 -4.18 19.10 -26.39
C ASN A 235 -3.53 18.21 -25.31
N THR A 236 -4.02 18.31 -24.07
CA THR A 236 -3.57 17.43 -22.98
C THR A 236 -3.96 15.98 -23.28
N LEU A 237 -2.97 15.08 -23.34
CA LEU A 237 -3.20 13.65 -23.55
C LEU A 237 -3.78 13.02 -22.27
N ILE A 238 -5.00 12.48 -22.33
CA ILE A 238 -5.58 11.71 -21.23
C ILE A 238 -5.26 10.23 -21.44
N CYS A 239 -4.54 9.64 -20.49
CA CYS A 239 -4.17 8.22 -20.47
C CYS A 239 -5.01 7.51 -19.39
N GLY A 240 -6.10 6.86 -19.78
CA GLY A 240 -6.96 6.12 -18.86
C GLY A 240 -6.54 4.66 -18.74
N LEU A 241 -6.24 4.21 -17.51
CA LEU A 241 -5.88 2.83 -17.23
C LEU A 241 -7.05 2.06 -16.62
N TYR A 242 -7.17 0.78 -16.97
CA TYR A 242 -8.06 -0.16 -16.30
C TYR A 242 -7.35 -0.85 -15.15
N THR A 243 -8.06 -1.07 -14.05
CA THR A 243 -7.58 -1.91 -12.95
C THR A 243 -7.23 -3.30 -13.48
N SER A 244 -6.16 -3.91 -12.95
CA SER A 244 -5.73 -5.24 -13.42
C SER A 244 -6.80 -6.27 -13.05
N LEU A 245 -7.66 -6.64 -14.01
CA LEU A 245 -8.63 -7.71 -13.82
C LEU A 245 -7.90 -9.06 -13.99
N ASN A 246 -7.98 -9.92 -12.98
CA ASN A 246 -7.74 -11.34 -13.18
C ASN A 246 -8.84 -11.87 -14.11
N THR A 247 -8.59 -11.87 -15.41
CA THR A 247 -9.27 -12.73 -16.35
C THR A 247 -8.30 -13.79 -16.84
N LEU A 248 -8.74 -15.03 -16.67
CA LEU A 248 -8.25 -16.22 -17.33
C LEU A 248 -8.28 -15.98 -18.84
N ASN A 249 -7.16 -15.53 -19.37
CA ASN A 249 -6.56 -15.95 -20.63
C ASN A 249 -5.19 -15.29 -20.66
N GLU A 250 -4.17 -16.11 -20.80
CA GLU A 250 -2.79 -15.67 -21.00
C GLU A 250 -2.70 -14.97 -22.35
N VAL A 251 -3.17 -13.73 -22.42
CA VAL A 251 -2.71 -12.80 -23.43
C VAL A 251 -1.34 -12.36 -22.96
N ASN A 252 -0.32 -12.80 -23.68
CA ASN A 252 1.06 -12.32 -23.54
C ASN A 252 1.11 -10.83 -23.91
N ILE A 253 0.70 -9.98 -22.96
CA ILE A 253 0.97 -8.55 -23.01
C ILE A 253 2.44 -8.42 -22.64
N THR A 254 3.29 -8.17 -23.64
CA THR A 254 4.75 -7.99 -23.54
C THR A 254 5.13 -6.65 -22.87
N GLY A 255 4.53 -6.34 -21.73
CA GLY A 255 4.83 -5.14 -20.92
C GLY A 255 5.12 -5.52 -19.47
N LYS A 256 6.05 -4.80 -18.82
CA LYS A 256 6.45 -5.01 -17.42
C LYS A 256 5.24 -4.83 -16.50
N LYS A 257 4.59 -5.91 -16.08
CA LYS A 257 3.45 -5.86 -15.13
C LYS A 257 3.94 -5.48 -13.72
N SER A 258 3.24 -4.54 -13.09
CA SER A 258 3.51 -4.10 -11.72
C SER A 258 2.90 -5.08 -10.71
N GLY A 259 3.71 -5.59 -9.78
CA GLY A 259 3.26 -6.46 -8.69
C GLY A 259 2.39 -5.75 -7.64
N VAL A 260 1.94 -6.51 -6.63
CA VAL A 260 1.10 -6.03 -5.51
C VAL A 260 1.74 -4.89 -4.72
N MET A 261 3.06 -4.96 -4.56
CA MET A 261 3.89 -3.86 -4.03
C MET A 261 4.87 -3.48 -5.13
N ASN A 262 4.97 -2.19 -5.44
CA ASN A 262 5.93 -1.69 -6.43
C ASN A 262 7.09 -0.99 -5.73
N THR A 263 8.31 -1.18 -6.27
CA THR A 263 9.49 -0.41 -5.89
C THR A 263 9.88 0.44 -7.07
N ASP A 264 10.01 1.74 -6.89
CA ASP A 264 10.50 2.59 -7.98
C ASP A 264 11.98 2.25 -8.26
N SER A 265 12.30 1.85 -9.49
CA SER A 265 13.67 1.60 -9.94
C SER A 265 14.56 2.84 -9.85
N ARG A 266 13.99 4.05 -9.89
CA ARG A 266 14.71 5.32 -9.76
C ARG A 266 14.95 5.74 -8.32
N GLN A 267 14.07 5.38 -7.40
CA GLN A 267 14.14 5.83 -6.02
C GLN A 267 14.65 4.74 -5.08
N VAL A 268 15.33 5.17 -4.03
CA VAL A 268 15.97 4.29 -3.05
C VAL A 268 15.03 4.08 -1.88
N GLY A 269 14.73 2.81 -1.54
CA GLY A 269 13.91 2.49 -0.36
C GLY A 269 12.45 2.95 -0.42
N VAL A 270 11.89 3.21 -1.60
CA VAL A 270 10.48 3.61 -1.76
C VAL A 270 9.61 2.40 -2.07
N LEU A 271 8.54 2.26 -1.29
CA LEU A 271 7.50 1.25 -1.44
C LEU A 271 6.19 1.93 -1.79
N GLN A 272 5.57 1.52 -2.88
CA GLN A 272 4.29 2.06 -3.32
C GLN A 272 3.20 0.99 -3.31
N LEU A 273 2.05 1.34 -2.74
CA LEU A 273 0.89 0.48 -2.62
C LEU A 273 -0.37 1.23 -3.03
N SER A 274 -1.13 0.64 -3.95
CA SER A 274 -2.50 1.09 -4.27
C SER A 274 -3.53 0.23 -3.51
N PRO A 275 -4.68 0.79 -3.11
CA PRO A 275 -5.74 0.04 -2.45
C PRO A 275 -6.26 -1.14 -3.28
N ALA A 276 -6.22 -1.06 -4.61
CA ALA A 276 -6.60 -2.16 -5.51
C ALA A 276 -5.76 -3.44 -5.28
N ASN A 277 -4.54 -3.28 -4.75
CA ASN A 277 -3.65 -4.38 -4.41
C ASN A 277 -3.88 -4.93 -2.99
N LEU A 278 -4.54 -4.19 -2.08
CA LEU A 278 -4.86 -4.68 -0.74
C LEU A 278 -5.83 -5.86 -0.77
N ASP A 279 -6.71 -5.93 -1.78
CA ASP A 279 -7.63 -7.05 -1.99
C ASP A 279 -6.90 -8.38 -2.25
N LYS A 280 -5.66 -8.30 -2.75
CA LYS A 280 -4.83 -9.45 -3.05
C LYS A 280 -4.08 -9.93 -1.81
N LEU A 281 -3.86 -9.05 -0.82
CA LEU A 281 -3.08 -9.37 0.36
C LEU A 281 -3.84 -10.28 1.34
N PRO A 282 -3.13 -11.12 2.10
CA PRO A 282 -3.68 -11.78 3.27
C PRO A 282 -4.15 -10.72 4.28
N THR A 283 -5.46 -10.49 4.37
CA THR A 283 -6.05 -9.61 5.37
C THR A 283 -6.60 -10.43 6.54
N MET A 284 -6.36 -9.94 7.75
CA MET A 284 -6.86 -10.54 8.99
C MET A 284 -8.07 -9.74 9.48
N GLY A 285 -9.07 -9.60 8.62
CA GLY A 285 -10.18 -8.67 8.80
C GLY A 285 -10.23 -7.62 7.71
N ASP A 286 -10.39 -6.36 8.11
CA ASP A 286 -10.46 -5.24 7.19
C ASP A 286 -9.12 -5.00 6.49
N LYS A 287 -9.19 -4.37 5.30
CA LYS A 287 -8.01 -3.98 4.52
C LYS A 287 -7.25 -2.91 5.28
N ASP A 288 -5.99 -3.21 5.63
CA ASP A 288 -5.15 -2.33 6.44
C ASP A 288 -3.85 -1.95 5.72
N ILE A 289 -3.69 -0.65 5.47
CA ILE A 289 -2.57 -0.09 4.72
C ILE A 289 -1.25 -0.22 5.48
N LEU A 290 -1.23 0.14 6.76
CA LEU A 290 0.02 0.15 7.52
C LEU A 290 0.50 -1.26 7.80
N ARG A 291 -0.42 -2.19 8.07
CA ARG A 291 -0.09 -3.62 8.20
C ARG A 291 0.45 -4.22 6.90
N ALA A 292 -0.01 -3.77 5.74
CA ALA A 292 0.57 -4.20 4.46
C ALA A 292 2.06 -3.82 4.34
N PHE A 293 2.46 -2.61 4.76
CA PHE A 293 3.87 -2.24 4.79
C PHE A 293 4.69 -3.04 5.81
N GLN A 294 4.09 -3.45 6.92
CA GLN A 294 4.74 -4.31 7.91
C GLN A 294 5.10 -5.70 7.35
N LEU A 295 4.55 -6.10 6.21
CA LEU A 295 4.93 -7.34 5.51
C LEU A 295 6.20 -7.19 4.65
N MET A 296 6.73 -5.98 4.50
CA MET A 296 7.93 -5.70 3.71
C MET A 296 9.20 -5.78 4.56
N PRO A 297 10.38 -6.02 3.95
CA PRO A 297 11.65 -5.97 4.67
C PRO A 297 11.96 -4.55 5.15
N GLY A 298 12.61 -4.47 6.31
CA GLY A 298 12.96 -3.20 6.94
C GLY A 298 11.83 -2.51 7.72
N VAL A 299 10.61 -3.05 7.69
CA VAL A 299 9.45 -2.57 8.46
C VAL A 299 9.01 -3.65 9.43
N SER A 300 9.18 -3.47 10.73
CA SER A 300 8.88 -4.51 11.74
C SER A 300 7.42 -4.95 11.67
N GLY A 301 7.18 -6.26 11.55
CA GLY A 301 5.84 -6.86 11.59
C GLY A 301 5.51 -7.59 12.90
N THR A 302 6.43 -7.58 13.85
CA THR A 302 6.40 -8.39 15.08
C THR A 302 5.72 -7.69 16.26
N ASN A 303 5.28 -6.44 16.09
CA ASN A 303 4.48 -5.73 17.09
C ASN A 303 3.00 -5.83 16.77
N GLU A 304 2.26 -6.69 17.45
CA GLU A 304 0.82 -6.82 17.21
C GLU A 304 0.03 -5.70 17.88
N SER A 305 0.56 -5.09 18.93
CA SER A 305 -0.14 -4.08 19.75
C SER A 305 -0.01 -2.65 19.21
N SER A 306 0.45 -2.47 17.98
CA SER A 306 0.58 -1.18 17.30
C SER A 306 0.57 -1.37 15.78
N SER A 307 -0.17 -0.52 15.06
CA SER A 307 -0.05 -0.38 13.59
C SER A 307 1.05 0.61 13.20
N GLY A 308 1.59 1.36 14.17
CA GLY A 308 2.79 2.18 14.03
C GLY A 308 3.96 1.38 13.48
N ALA A 309 4.48 1.83 12.34
CA ALA A 309 5.60 1.18 11.70
C ALA A 309 6.89 1.42 12.50
N TYR A 310 7.72 0.39 12.65
CA TYR A 310 9.12 0.56 13.04
C TYR A 310 9.96 0.31 11.80
N VAL A 311 10.66 1.33 11.33
CA VAL A 311 11.35 1.30 10.03
C VAL A 311 12.85 1.48 10.26
N ARG A 312 13.65 0.47 9.89
CA ARG A 312 15.12 0.51 9.99
C ARG A 312 15.65 0.95 11.36
N GLY A 313 15.10 0.34 12.42
CA GLY A 313 15.44 0.64 13.82
C GLY A 313 14.78 1.90 14.39
N GLY A 314 14.11 2.72 13.57
CA GLY A 314 13.35 3.88 14.05
C GLY A 314 12.00 3.53 14.66
N THR A 315 11.65 4.22 15.74
CA THR A 315 10.36 4.12 16.44
C THR A 315 9.24 4.84 15.67
N PRO A 316 7.95 4.57 15.96
CA PRO A 316 6.83 5.16 15.23
C PRO A 316 6.83 6.71 15.17
N ASP A 317 7.32 7.38 16.21
CA ASP A 317 7.44 8.84 16.24
C ASP A 317 8.51 9.40 15.31
N GLN A 318 9.47 8.57 14.91
CA GLN A 318 10.51 8.91 13.93
C GLN A 318 10.05 8.72 12.49
N ASN A 319 8.79 8.33 12.29
CA ASN A 319 8.16 8.17 10.99
C ASN A 319 7.12 9.27 10.77
N LEU A 320 7.19 9.96 9.63
CA LEU A 320 6.19 10.97 9.25
C LEU A 320 5.01 10.23 8.65
N VAL A 321 3.77 10.49 9.09
CA VAL A 321 2.59 9.97 8.41
C VAL A 321 1.70 11.13 8.01
N LEU A 322 1.53 11.32 6.71
CA LEU A 322 0.74 12.40 6.12
C LEU A 322 -0.50 11.82 5.46
N LEU A 323 -1.66 12.43 5.70
CA LEU A 323 -2.90 12.19 4.95
C LEU A 323 -3.29 13.48 4.23
N ASP A 324 -3.29 13.48 2.90
CA ASP A 324 -3.58 14.67 2.08
C ASP A 324 -2.81 15.94 2.53
N GLY A 325 -1.57 15.75 2.98
CA GLY A 325 -0.64 16.80 3.38
C GLY A 325 -0.61 17.15 4.88
N PHE A 326 -1.63 16.80 5.68
CA PHE A 326 -1.64 17.05 7.13
C PHE A 326 -1.09 15.84 7.92
N THR A 327 -0.52 16.09 9.10
CA THR A 327 0.15 15.05 9.91
C THR A 327 -0.85 14.26 10.76
N VAL A 328 -0.73 12.93 10.75
CA VAL A 328 -1.48 12.04 11.66
C VAL A 328 -0.52 11.51 12.71
N TYR A 329 -0.72 11.91 13.97
CA TYR A 329 0.22 11.61 15.08
C TYR A 329 -0.07 10.27 15.75
N GLN A 330 -1.32 9.83 15.77
CA GLN A 330 -1.73 8.52 16.27
C GLN A 330 -2.31 7.70 15.12
N VAL A 331 -1.61 6.64 14.72
CA VAL A 331 -1.93 5.90 13.50
C VAL A 331 -2.65 4.57 13.75
N ASP A 332 -3.13 4.37 14.97
CA ASP A 332 -3.63 3.10 15.49
C ASP A 332 -4.99 3.29 16.18
N HIS A 333 -5.86 2.30 16.02
CA HIS A 333 -7.07 2.09 16.81
C HIS A 333 -7.04 0.72 17.51
N LEU A 334 -7.77 0.58 18.61
CA LEU A 334 -7.97 -0.67 19.34
C LEU A 334 -6.65 -1.40 19.63
N TYR A 335 -5.75 -0.78 20.40
CA TYR A 335 -4.44 -1.36 20.74
C TYR A 335 -3.62 -1.77 19.51
N GLY A 336 -3.75 -1.03 18.41
CA GLY A 336 -3.03 -1.32 17.18
C GLY A 336 -3.63 -2.43 16.34
N PHE A 337 -4.76 -3.05 16.68
CA PHE A 337 -5.38 -4.04 15.79
C PHE A 337 -5.85 -3.46 14.47
N PHE A 338 -6.19 -2.17 14.46
CA PHE A 338 -6.54 -1.43 13.26
C PHE A 338 -5.61 -0.24 13.07
N SER A 339 -5.27 0.07 11.84
CA SER A 339 -4.72 1.37 11.47
C SER A 339 -5.80 2.44 11.47
N ALA A 340 -5.38 3.68 11.66
CA ALA A 340 -6.19 4.89 11.58
C ALA A 340 -6.84 5.12 10.19
N PHE A 341 -6.33 4.45 9.15
CA PHE A 341 -6.65 4.76 7.76
C PHE A 341 -7.63 3.76 7.17
N ASN A 342 -8.77 4.27 6.69
CA ASN A 342 -9.72 3.44 5.95
C ASN A 342 -9.24 3.29 4.49
N ALA A 343 -8.91 2.06 4.08
CA ALA A 343 -8.45 1.76 2.72
C ALA A 343 -9.42 2.21 1.63
N SER A 344 -10.73 2.25 1.91
CA SER A 344 -11.74 2.70 0.94
C SER A 344 -11.67 4.19 0.63
N ALA A 345 -11.07 5.00 1.51
CA ALA A 345 -10.91 6.46 1.34
C ALA A 345 -9.56 6.87 0.74
N VAL A 346 -8.65 5.92 0.54
CA VAL A 346 -7.28 6.15 0.08
C VAL A 346 -7.16 5.79 -1.40
N LYS A 347 -6.34 6.52 -2.16
CA LYS A 347 -6.02 6.22 -3.58
C LYS A 347 -4.62 5.66 -3.78
N ASP A 348 -3.65 6.12 -2.98
CA ASP A 348 -2.24 5.80 -3.12
C ASP A 348 -1.52 5.99 -1.79
N VAL A 349 -0.56 5.11 -1.51
CA VAL A 349 0.29 5.21 -0.33
C VAL A 349 1.74 4.92 -0.70
N GLN A 350 2.63 5.82 -0.28
CA GLN A 350 4.06 5.72 -0.50
C GLN A 350 4.80 5.70 0.84
N LEU A 351 5.64 4.70 1.06
CA LEU A 351 6.53 4.60 2.20
C LEU A 351 8.00 4.75 1.75
N TYR A 352 8.64 5.81 2.22
CA TYR A 352 10.08 6.06 2.05
C TYR A 352 10.84 5.53 3.27
N LYS A 353 11.57 4.42 3.13
CA LYS A 353 12.37 3.78 4.20
C LYS A 353 13.72 4.50 4.46
N GLY A 354 13.69 5.82 4.58
CA GLY A 354 14.89 6.67 4.66
C GLY A 354 15.26 7.29 3.32
N GLY A 355 16.27 8.17 3.29
CA GLY A 355 16.70 8.85 2.06
C GLY A 355 15.59 9.66 1.37
N PHE A 356 14.56 10.09 2.11
CA PHE A 356 13.36 10.70 1.56
C PHE A 356 13.59 12.13 1.05
N THR A 357 12.74 12.55 0.11
CA THR A 357 12.84 13.82 -0.63
C THR A 357 12.79 15.06 0.28
N SER A 358 13.41 16.15 -0.18
CA SER A 358 13.56 17.40 0.58
C SER A 358 12.25 18.13 0.90
N LYS A 359 11.17 17.80 0.19
CA LYS A 359 9.82 18.26 0.55
C LYS A 359 9.37 17.76 1.92
N TYR A 360 9.99 16.71 2.46
CA TYR A 360 9.75 16.20 3.81
C TYR A 360 10.92 16.49 4.77
N GLY A 361 10.58 16.64 6.05
CA GLY A 361 11.51 16.84 7.16
C GLY A 361 10.80 16.64 8.49
N GLY A 362 11.49 16.88 9.61
CA GLY A 362 10.91 16.77 10.96
C GLY A 362 10.84 15.34 11.51
N ARG A 363 11.49 14.36 10.86
CA ARG A 363 11.47 12.93 11.23
C ARG A 363 12.81 12.27 10.93
N LEU A 364 13.17 11.27 11.73
CA LEU A 364 14.52 10.67 11.72
C LEU A 364 14.64 9.38 10.91
N SER A 365 13.54 8.69 10.57
CA SER A 365 13.61 7.34 9.97
C SER A 365 12.88 7.20 8.64
N SER A 366 11.57 7.48 8.57
CA SER A 366 10.78 7.22 7.35
C SER A 366 9.68 8.27 7.10
N VAL A 367 9.08 8.23 5.91
CA VAL A 367 7.90 9.02 5.55
C VAL A 367 6.86 8.13 4.89
N THR A 368 5.61 8.20 5.35
CA THR A 368 4.43 7.57 4.76
C THR A 368 3.51 8.68 4.25
N GLU A 369 3.42 8.85 2.94
CA GLU A 369 2.49 9.77 2.29
C GLU A 369 1.25 9.00 1.83
N ILE A 370 0.09 9.37 2.37
CA ILE A 370 -1.21 8.80 2.05
C ILE A 370 -2.01 9.86 1.31
N ASN A 371 -2.39 9.54 0.08
CA ASN A 371 -3.26 10.38 -0.72
C ASN A 371 -4.68 9.82 -0.70
N GLY A 372 -5.66 10.67 -0.34
CA GLY A 372 -7.08 10.34 -0.35
C GLY A 372 -7.67 10.35 -1.76
N LYS A 373 -8.72 9.55 -1.97
CA LYS A 373 -9.51 9.53 -3.21
C LYS A 373 -10.11 10.89 -3.54
N GLU A 374 -10.14 11.26 -4.81
CA GLU A 374 -10.78 12.50 -5.25
C GLU A 374 -12.32 12.35 -5.29
N GLY A 375 -12.82 11.11 -5.32
CA GLY A 375 -14.23 10.77 -5.52
C GLY A 375 -14.52 10.46 -6.98
N ASN A 376 -15.54 9.64 -7.23
CA ASN A 376 -15.89 9.21 -8.58
C ASN A 376 -16.62 10.33 -9.34
N LYS A 377 -16.09 10.70 -10.51
CA LYS A 377 -16.64 11.76 -11.36
C LYS A 377 -17.80 11.29 -12.25
N ASN A 378 -17.89 9.99 -12.48
CA ASN A 378 -18.75 9.40 -13.51
C ASN A 378 -20.04 8.84 -12.91
N GLU A 379 -19.94 8.15 -11.78
CA GLU A 379 -21.05 7.42 -11.17
C GLU A 379 -21.00 7.51 -9.64
N THR A 380 -22.14 7.30 -8.99
CA THR A 380 -22.17 7.14 -7.53
C THR A 380 -21.75 5.72 -7.21
N ASN A 381 -20.81 5.57 -6.28
CA ASN A 381 -20.42 4.26 -5.75
C ASN A 381 -20.65 4.27 -4.25
N MET A 382 -21.20 3.19 -3.72
CA MET A 382 -21.27 2.98 -2.28
C MET A 382 -20.82 1.58 -1.92
N GLY A 383 -20.32 1.42 -0.71
CA GLY A 383 -19.92 0.13 -0.22
C GLY A 383 -20.01 0.02 1.28
N VAL A 384 -20.19 -1.21 1.73
CA VAL A 384 -20.23 -1.58 3.14
C VAL A 384 -19.27 -2.75 3.34
N ASP A 385 -18.46 -2.66 4.38
CA ASP A 385 -17.62 -3.75 4.87
C ASP A 385 -18.02 -4.06 6.31
N LEU A 386 -18.33 -5.32 6.57
CA LEU A 386 -18.65 -5.85 7.88
C LEU A 386 -17.60 -6.90 8.25
N SER A 387 -17.03 -6.81 9.43
CA SER A 387 -16.19 -7.84 10.04
C SER A 387 -16.72 -8.18 11.42
N LEU A 388 -16.16 -9.18 12.13
CA LEU A 388 -16.55 -9.47 13.53
C LEU A 388 -16.17 -8.37 14.54
N LEU A 389 -15.39 -7.37 14.11
CA LEU A 389 -14.86 -6.30 14.96
C LEU A 389 -15.39 -4.90 14.59
N SER A 390 -15.76 -4.71 13.33
CA SER A 390 -16.01 -3.39 12.75
C SER A 390 -17.09 -3.43 11.68
N ALA A 391 -17.75 -2.29 11.52
CA ALA A 391 -18.54 -1.97 10.34
C ALA A 391 -17.98 -0.69 9.73
N SER A 392 -17.76 -0.69 8.42
CA SER A 392 -17.41 0.51 7.67
C SER A 392 -18.30 0.69 6.46
N GLY A 393 -18.54 1.95 6.11
CA GLY A 393 -19.23 2.33 4.89
C GLY A 393 -18.46 3.42 4.16
N PHE A 394 -18.65 3.48 2.85
CA PHE A 394 -18.22 4.62 2.05
C PHE A 394 -19.24 4.97 0.97
N LEU A 395 -19.19 6.23 0.55
CA LEU A 395 -19.97 6.82 -0.53
C LEU A 395 -19.04 7.72 -1.35
N GLU A 396 -19.01 7.51 -2.65
CA GLU A 396 -18.40 8.37 -3.65
C GLU A 396 -19.51 8.85 -4.57
N THR A 397 -19.63 10.15 -4.81
CA THR A 397 -20.68 10.66 -5.68
C THR A 397 -20.25 11.93 -6.43
N PRO A 398 -20.58 12.08 -7.72
CA PRO A 398 -20.48 13.35 -8.42
C PRO A 398 -21.63 14.26 -7.98
N LEU A 399 -21.33 15.36 -7.30
CA LEU A 399 -22.31 16.39 -6.94
C LEU A 399 -22.69 17.27 -8.14
N SER A 400 -21.72 17.48 -9.03
CA SER A 400 -21.89 18.16 -10.31
C SER A 400 -20.84 17.66 -11.31
N LYS A 401 -20.82 18.17 -12.54
CA LYS A 401 -19.79 17.80 -13.54
C LYS A 401 -18.35 18.08 -13.06
N ASN A 402 -18.20 19.04 -12.15
CA ASN A 402 -16.91 19.51 -11.67
C ASN A 402 -16.68 19.23 -10.18
N GLU A 403 -17.67 18.68 -9.47
CA GLU A 403 -17.64 18.49 -8.02
C GLU A 403 -17.85 17.03 -7.65
N THR A 404 -16.98 16.53 -6.79
CA THR A 404 -17.07 15.16 -6.25
C THR A 404 -17.01 15.18 -4.74
N LEU A 405 -17.72 14.24 -4.14
CA LEU A 405 -17.73 14.01 -2.71
C LEU A 405 -17.41 12.55 -2.40
N LEU A 406 -16.48 12.36 -1.46
CA LEU A 406 -16.15 11.09 -0.82
C LEU A 406 -16.48 11.20 0.67
N LEU A 407 -17.25 10.25 1.19
CA LEU A 407 -17.50 10.06 2.60
C LEU A 407 -17.15 8.63 2.99
N SER A 408 -16.47 8.43 4.09
CA SER A 408 -16.22 7.10 4.65
C SER A 408 -16.28 7.16 6.16
N ILE A 409 -16.93 6.16 6.77
CA ILE A 409 -17.08 6.04 8.21
C ILE A 409 -16.77 4.60 8.62
N ARG A 410 -16.14 4.43 9.78
CA ARG A 410 -15.90 3.11 10.38
C ARG A 410 -16.14 3.19 11.88
N ARG A 411 -16.75 2.14 12.42
CA ARG A 411 -17.01 2.00 13.86
C ARG A 411 -16.77 0.57 14.29
N SER A 412 -16.07 0.38 15.41
CA SER A 412 -16.00 -0.93 16.05
C SER A 412 -17.23 -1.20 16.89
N TYR A 413 -17.51 -2.48 17.09
CA TYR A 413 -18.57 -2.91 18.00
C TYR A 413 -18.07 -4.05 18.88
N GLN A 414 -18.67 -4.15 20.07
CA GLN A 414 -18.25 -5.09 21.08
C GLN A 414 -18.92 -6.45 20.86
N GLY A 415 -18.23 -7.36 20.16
CA GLY A 415 -18.62 -8.76 20.00
C GLY A 415 -17.77 -9.74 20.84
N PRO A 416 -18.01 -11.06 20.73
CA PRO A 416 -17.20 -12.08 21.39
C PRO A 416 -15.71 -11.97 21.06
N PHE A 417 -15.40 -11.63 19.80
CA PHE A 417 -14.02 -11.43 19.37
C PHE A 417 -13.41 -10.16 19.98
N TYR A 418 -14.15 -9.05 20.01
CA TYR A 418 -13.74 -7.83 20.71
C TYR A 418 -13.38 -8.11 22.17
N ASN A 419 -14.24 -8.84 22.89
CA ASN A 419 -14.02 -9.19 24.28
C ASN A 419 -12.76 -10.04 24.47
N LYS A 420 -12.43 -10.91 23.51
CA LYS A 420 -11.17 -11.68 23.54
C LYS A 420 -9.95 -10.76 23.41
N ILE A 421 -9.96 -9.82 22.46
CA ILE A 421 -8.91 -8.81 22.32
C ILE A 421 -8.76 -8.03 23.63
N PHE A 422 -9.87 -7.50 24.13
CA PHE A 422 -9.84 -6.68 25.34
C PHE A 422 -9.37 -7.47 26.57
N ASN A 423 -9.89 -8.67 26.78
CA ASN A 423 -9.54 -9.49 27.94
C ASN A 423 -8.05 -9.82 27.96
N GLN A 424 -7.40 -9.96 26.80
CA GLN A 424 -5.96 -10.15 26.72
C GLN A 424 -5.17 -9.00 27.38
N PHE A 425 -5.66 -7.76 27.25
CA PHE A 425 -5.02 -6.58 27.85
C PHE A 425 -5.35 -6.40 29.34
N ASN A 426 -6.32 -7.16 29.86
CA ASN A 426 -6.86 -6.98 31.21
C ASN A 426 -6.80 -8.23 32.10
N GLN A 427 -6.33 -9.37 31.58
CA GLN A 427 -6.09 -10.58 32.34
C GLN A 427 -4.67 -10.59 32.93
N THR A 428 -4.56 -10.34 34.23
CA THR A 428 -3.41 -10.80 35.02
C THR A 428 -3.59 -12.28 35.32
N THR A 429 -2.98 -13.16 34.54
CA THR A 429 -2.85 -14.58 34.87
C THR A 429 -1.53 -14.81 35.60
N THR A 430 -1.59 -15.12 36.89
CA THR A 430 -0.43 -15.62 37.62
C THR A 430 -0.19 -17.07 37.21
N SER A 431 0.98 -17.33 36.61
CA SER A 431 1.49 -18.69 36.44
C SER A 431 1.75 -19.29 37.82
N GLN A 432 1.14 -20.44 38.10
CA GLN A 432 1.46 -21.32 39.22
C GLN A 432 2.97 -21.59 39.24
N GLY A 433 3.68 -20.93 40.16
CA GLY A 433 4.99 -21.40 40.62
C GLY A 433 4.78 -22.67 41.44
N GLY A 434 5.44 -23.75 41.03
CA GLY A 434 5.27 -25.08 41.63
C GLY A 434 5.71 -25.17 43.09
N GLY A 435 4.98 -26.00 43.83
CA GLY A 435 5.52 -26.86 44.89
C GLY A 435 5.87 -26.21 46.22
N PHE A 436 4.87 -26.00 47.08
CA PHE A 436 5.09 -26.12 48.53
C PHE A 436 4.88 -27.59 48.93
N GLY A 437 5.98 -28.32 49.10
CA GLY A 437 5.98 -29.58 49.83
C GLY A 437 6.03 -29.31 51.33
N GLY A 438 5.11 -29.89 52.10
CA GLY A 438 5.20 -29.91 53.56
C GLY A 438 3.89 -30.05 54.35
N GLY A 439 3.24 -31.22 54.25
CA GLY A 439 2.54 -31.89 55.37
C GLY A 439 1.21 -31.34 55.92
N GLY A 440 0.12 -32.10 55.72
CA GLY A 440 -0.90 -32.29 56.77
C GLY A 440 -2.33 -31.81 56.50
N PHE A 441 -3.19 -32.77 56.10
CA PHE A 441 -4.63 -32.90 56.33
C PHE A 441 -5.62 -31.73 56.06
N GLY A 442 -6.58 -32.01 55.16
CA GLY A 442 -7.92 -31.41 55.19
C GLY A 442 -8.26 -30.53 53.99
N GLY A 443 -8.88 -31.10 52.97
CA GLY A 443 -9.24 -30.42 51.74
C GLY A 443 -10.20 -29.24 51.91
N ARG A 444 -9.89 -28.15 51.21
CA ARG A 444 -10.84 -27.23 50.56
C ARG A 444 -10.09 -26.52 49.43
N GLY A 445 -10.57 -26.73 48.20
CA GLY A 445 -9.97 -26.16 47.00
C GLY A 445 -9.85 -24.64 47.08
N GLY A 446 -8.63 -24.14 46.95
CA GLY A 446 -8.34 -22.72 46.84
C GLY A 446 -8.65 -22.25 45.42
N GLY A 447 -9.76 -21.54 45.28
CA GLY A 447 -10.26 -20.98 44.03
C GLY A 447 -9.23 -20.08 43.34
N GLY A 448 -9.11 -20.28 42.03
CA GLY A 448 -8.33 -19.42 41.16
C GLY A 448 -8.85 -17.98 41.18
N PHE A 449 -7.96 -17.06 40.82
CA PHE A 449 -8.23 -15.66 40.58
C PHE A 449 -9.33 -15.51 39.52
N ALA A 450 -10.57 -15.30 39.93
CA ALA A 450 -11.68 -15.00 39.03
C ALA A 450 -11.95 -13.50 39.05
N ASN A 451 -11.38 -12.79 38.08
CA ASN A 451 -11.74 -11.41 37.79
C ASN A 451 -12.80 -11.40 36.69
N GLN A 452 -14.01 -10.95 37.02
CA GLN A 452 -14.99 -10.51 36.02
C GLN A 452 -14.93 -9.00 35.95
N VAL A 453 -14.35 -8.49 34.87
CA VAL A 453 -14.50 -7.11 34.42
C VAL A 453 -15.32 -7.19 33.15
N THR A 454 -16.38 -6.39 33.06
CA THR A 454 -17.07 -6.17 31.79
C THR A 454 -16.47 -4.92 31.14
N PRO A 455 -15.67 -5.09 30.08
CA PRO A 455 -15.00 -3.98 29.40
C PRO A 455 -15.99 -3.13 28.63
N ALA A 456 -15.71 -1.84 28.45
CA ALA A 456 -16.32 -1.04 27.38
C ALA A 456 -15.23 -0.27 26.65
N SER A 457 -14.83 -0.75 25.49
CA SER A 457 -13.90 -0.03 24.63
C SER A 457 -14.46 -0.02 23.20
N TYR A 458 -14.21 1.04 22.44
CA TYR A 458 -14.59 1.13 21.04
C TYR A 458 -13.86 2.30 20.36
N PHE A 459 -13.77 2.24 19.04
CA PHE A 459 -13.32 3.35 18.21
C PHE A 459 -14.35 3.72 17.16
N TYR A 460 -14.23 4.94 16.67
CA TYR A 460 -14.91 5.41 15.48
C TYR A 460 -14.01 6.37 14.72
N ASP A 461 -14.08 6.29 13.39
CA ASP A 461 -13.39 7.20 12.50
C ASP A 461 -14.28 7.63 11.33
N ALA A 462 -13.95 8.78 10.77
CA ALA A 462 -14.62 9.36 9.63
C ALA A 462 -13.59 10.07 8.73
N ASN A 463 -13.74 9.87 7.42
CA ASN A 463 -12.98 10.54 6.38
C ASN A 463 -13.97 11.21 5.43
N ALA A 464 -13.70 12.45 5.07
CA ALA A 464 -14.48 13.16 4.07
C ALA A 464 -13.53 13.92 3.14
N LYS A 465 -13.85 13.92 1.85
CA LYS A 465 -13.11 14.69 0.85
C LYS A 465 -14.05 15.27 -0.18
N TYR A 466 -13.97 16.57 -0.36
CA TYR A 466 -14.67 17.31 -1.40
C TYR A 466 -13.66 17.84 -2.40
N THR A 467 -13.88 17.58 -3.69
CA THR A 467 -12.99 18.06 -4.75
C THR A 467 -13.79 18.87 -5.76
N TYR A 468 -13.32 20.09 -6.03
CA TYR A 468 -13.87 21.00 -7.03
C TYR A 468 -12.85 21.29 -8.12
N THR A 469 -13.17 20.89 -9.35
CA THR A 469 -12.39 21.19 -10.55
C THR A 469 -12.89 22.53 -11.12
N ILE A 470 -12.25 23.63 -10.74
CA ILE A 470 -12.62 25.00 -11.16
C ILE A 470 -12.41 25.16 -12.68
N SER A 471 -11.29 24.62 -13.17
CA SER A 471 -10.95 24.57 -14.60
C SER A 471 -10.04 23.36 -14.85
N ASP A 472 -9.69 23.08 -16.11
CA ASP A 472 -8.70 22.05 -16.44
C ASP A 472 -7.32 22.29 -15.81
N LYS A 473 -7.05 23.53 -15.38
CA LYS A 473 -5.77 23.95 -14.76
C LYS A 473 -5.86 24.13 -13.25
N ASP A 474 -7.06 24.20 -12.67
CA ASP A 474 -7.26 24.56 -11.27
C ASP A 474 -8.15 23.52 -10.56
N LYS A 475 -7.62 22.94 -9.48
CA LYS A 475 -8.35 21.99 -8.65
C LYS A 475 -8.21 22.36 -7.19
N LEU A 476 -9.34 22.45 -6.50
CA LEU A 476 -9.42 22.64 -5.06
C LEU A 476 -9.91 21.35 -4.41
N SER A 477 -9.22 20.87 -3.38
CA SER A 477 -9.64 19.73 -2.57
C SER A 477 -9.66 20.10 -1.10
N VAL A 478 -10.72 19.73 -0.41
CA VAL A 478 -10.86 19.87 1.04
C VAL A 478 -10.97 18.48 1.64
N SER A 479 -10.02 18.13 2.52
CA SER A 479 -9.94 16.84 3.17
C SER A 479 -10.17 16.98 4.67
N TYR A 480 -10.85 16.01 5.27
CA TYR A 480 -11.14 15.95 6.69
C TYR A 480 -11.00 14.51 7.20
N TYR A 481 -10.38 14.36 8.36
CA TYR A 481 -10.24 13.10 9.08
C TYR A 481 -10.48 13.32 10.58
N SER A 482 -11.23 12.41 11.20
CA SER A 482 -11.38 12.35 12.65
C SER A 482 -11.41 10.89 13.09
N GLY A 483 -10.68 10.57 14.14
CA GLY A 483 -10.64 9.23 14.73
C GLY A 483 -10.54 9.34 16.24
N THR A 484 -11.30 8.54 16.97
CA THR A 484 -11.28 8.53 18.45
C THR A 484 -11.46 7.13 18.98
N ASP A 485 -10.64 6.78 19.96
CA ASP A 485 -10.75 5.59 20.77
C ASP A 485 -11.19 5.96 22.19
N LYS A 486 -12.06 5.14 22.73
CA LYS A 486 -12.37 5.12 24.15
C LYS A 486 -12.03 3.75 24.69
N THR A 487 -11.24 3.76 25.75
CA THR A 487 -10.71 2.56 26.35
C THR A 487 -10.97 2.58 27.84
N ASP A 488 -11.51 1.50 28.38
CA ASP A 488 -11.75 1.30 29.81
C ASP A 488 -11.05 0.01 30.21
N ASN A 489 -9.90 0.11 30.88
CA ASN A 489 -9.07 -0.97 31.40
C ASN A 489 -9.21 -1.17 32.91
N SER A 490 -10.36 -0.76 33.45
CA SER A 490 -10.63 -0.89 34.89
C SER A 490 -10.65 -2.36 35.30
N ARG A 491 -10.07 -2.69 36.46
CA ARG A 491 -9.96 -4.05 36.97
C ARG A 491 -9.90 -4.08 38.49
N THR A 492 -10.40 -5.15 39.11
CA THR A 492 -10.25 -5.36 40.55
C THR A 492 -9.17 -6.41 40.81
N LEU A 493 -8.23 -6.14 41.71
CA LEU A 493 -7.17 -7.08 42.12
C LEU A 493 -7.52 -7.63 43.51
N GLY A 494 -7.84 -8.93 43.63
CA GLY A 494 -8.07 -9.54 44.95
C GLY A 494 -6.79 -9.61 45.80
N LEU A 495 -6.88 -9.23 47.08
CA LEU A 495 -5.75 -9.36 48.02
C LEU A 495 -5.78 -10.71 48.76
N PRO A 496 -4.62 -11.28 49.13
CA PRO A 496 -4.57 -12.48 49.96
C PRO A 496 -5.25 -12.30 51.33
N PRO A 497 -5.83 -13.37 51.91
CA PRO A 497 -6.47 -13.32 53.23
C PRO A 497 -5.54 -12.88 54.38
N GLY A 498 -4.23 -13.04 54.23
CA GLY A 498 -3.23 -12.60 55.22
C GLY A 498 -2.83 -11.12 55.12
N LEU A 499 -3.22 -10.42 54.04
CA LEU A 499 -2.90 -9.01 53.78
C LEU A 499 -4.15 -8.09 53.84
N SER A 500 -5.36 -8.66 53.98
CA SER A 500 -6.61 -7.91 54.09
C SER A 500 -7.51 -8.54 55.16
N GLY A 501 -8.12 -7.72 56.02
CA GLY A 501 -8.95 -8.18 57.13
C GLY A 501 -10.27 -8.88 56.76
N SER A 502 -10.60 -8.98 55.46
CA SER A 502 -11.79 -9.67 54.94
C SER A 502 -11.82 -9.52 53.41
N GLY A 503 -11.14 -10.40 52.67
CA GLY A 503 -11.32 -10.59 51.22
C GLY A 503 -11.39 -9.30 50.38
N SER A 504 -10.59 -8.29 50.72
CA SER A 504 -10.68 -6.96 50.14
C SER A 504 -9.85 -6.90 48.85
N GLY A 505 -10.35 -6.25 47.81
CA GLY A 505 -9.68 -6.15 46.52
C GLY A 505 -9.39 -4.70 46.14
N ILE A 506 -8.25 -4.45 45.53
CA ILE A 506 -7.89 -3.14 44.98
C ILE A 506 -8.64 -2.94 43.66
N GLY A 507 -9.63 -2.05 43.64
CA GLY A 507 -10.19 -1.53 42.41
C GLY A 507 -9.17 -0.63 41.71
N ILE A 508 -8.92 -0.89 40.44
CA ILE A 508 -8.18 -0.02 39.53
C ILE A 508 -9.18 0.48 38.51
N THR A 509 -9.34 1.78 38.42
CA THR A 509 -10.03 2.47 37.33
C THR A 509 -8.96 2.92 36.33
N ASP A 510 -9.12 2.64 35.03
CA ASP A 510 -8.16 3.08 33.99
C ASP A 510 -8.90 3.45 32.70
N TYR A 511 -9.33 4.71 32.61
CA TYR A 511 -9.98 5.26 31.43
C TYR A 511 -8.97 5.98 30.57
N THR A 512 -8.94 5.67 29.27
CA THR A 512 -8.12 6.39 28.29
C THR A 512 -8.99 6.79 27.11
N LYS A 513 -8.89 8.05 26.70
CA LYS A 513 -9.51 8.60 25.50
C LYS A 513 -8.45 9.29 24.66
N TYR A 514 -8.21 8.78 23.46
CA TYR A 514 -7.22 9.35 22.54
C TYR A 514 -7.77 9.42 21.12
N GLY A 515 -7.14 10.24 20.28
CA GLY A 515 -7.59 10.39 18.90
C GLY A 515 -6.85 11.45 18.12
N ASN A 516 -7.27 11.60 16.86
CA ASN A 516 -6.81 12.64 15.95
C ASN A 516 -7.99 13.40 15.37
N LEU A 517 -7.74 14.66 15.05
CA LEU A 517 -8.58 15.48 14.19
C LEU A 517 -7.65 16.18 13.20
N GLY A 518 -7.89 16.02 11.90
CA GLY A 518 -7.06 16.61 10.86
C GLY A 518 -7.87 17.07 9.66
N GLY A 519 -7.32 18.03 8.93
CA GLY A 519 -7.89 18.47 7.68
C GLY A 519 -6.91 19.30 6.86
N SER A 520 -7.17 19.36 5.57
CA SER A 520 -6.39 20.18 4.65
C SER A 520 -7.24 20.81 3.57
N VAL A 521 -6.78 21.96 3.09
CA VAL A 521 -7.22 22.58 1.85
C VAL A 521 -6.04 22.55 0.90
N LYS A 522 -6.17 21.81 -0.20
CA LYS A 522 -5.18 21.71 -1.27
C LYS A 522 -5.67 22.47 -2.49
N TRP A 523 -4.90 23.43 -2.97
CA TRP A 523 -5.10 24.06 -4.29
C TRP A 523 -3.97 23.64 -5.23
N PHE A 524 -4.31 22.81 -6.21
CA PHE A 524 -3.46 22.48 -7.34
C PHE A 524 -3.70 23.46 -8.48
N ARG A 525 -2.60 23.94 -9.07
CA ARG A 525 -2.64 24.80 -10.26
C ARG A 525 -1.58 24.40 -11.29
N GLN A 526 -2.00 24.28 -12.54
CA GLN A 526 -1.11 24.20 -13.70
C GLN A 526 -0.94 25.60 -14.32
N TRP A 527 0.21 26.24 -14.05
CA TRP A 527 0.51 27.59 -14.54
C TRP A 527 0.84 27.63 -16.04
N GLY A 528 1.40 26.53 -16.56
CA GLY A 528 1.72 26.35 -17.96
C GLY A 528 2.03 24.90 -18.29
N LYS A 529 2.62 24.62 -19.45
CA LYS A 529 2.97 23.24 -19.85
C LYS A 529 4.09 22.61 -19.01
N LYS A 530 4.85 23.40 -18.23
CA LYS A 530 6.05 22.94 -17.52
C LYS A 530 6.07 23.25 -16.02
N LEU A 531 5.10 24.02 -15.52
CA LEU A 531 5.12 24.54 -14.14
C LEU A 531 3.80 24.22 -13.44
N TYR A 532 3.92 23.52 -12.32
CA TYR A 532 2.81 23.08 -11.48
C TYR A 532 3.04 23.56 -10.05
N SER A 533 1.96 23.85 -9.32
CA SER A 533 2.04 24.18 -7.90
C SER A 533 0.96 23.47 -7.09
N ASN A 534 1.32 23.03 -5.90
CA ASN A 534 0.39 22.57 -4.85
C ASN A 534 0.53 23.47 -3.63
N ASN A 535 -0.58 24.09 -3.21
CA ASN A 535 -0.64 24.89 -2.00
C ASN A 535 -1.53 24.20 -0.98
N TYR A 536 -1.02 24.03 0.23
CA TYR A 536 -1.70 23.35 1.33
C TYR A 536 -1.87 24.29 2.51
N ILE A 537 -3.09 24.36 3.03
CA ILE A 537 -3.36 24.80 4.40
C ILE A 537 -3.74 23.54 5.17
N THR A 538 -3.10 23.30 6.30
CA THR A 538 -3.22 22.06 7.07
C THR A 538 -3.51 22.35 8.54
N TYR A 539 -4.34 21.51 9.13
CA TYR A 539 -4.62 21.50 10.55
C TYR A 539 -4.52 20.05 11.03
N SER A 540 -3.85 19.84 12.16
CA SER A 540 -3.79 18.55 12.83
C SER A 540 -3.84 18.74 14.34
N SER A 541 -4.59 17.88 15.00
CA SER A 541 -4.73 17.85 16.44
C SER A 541 -4.66 16.42 16.92
N TYR A 542 -3.87 16.18 17.96
CA TYR A 542 -3.83 14.92 18.69
C TYR A 542 -4.19 15.19 20.14
N PHE A 543 -4.91 14.27 20.75
CA PHE A 543 -5.17 14.30 22.17
C PHE A 543 -5.06 12.90 22.76
N ASN A 544 -4.59 12.83 24.00
CA ASN A 544 -4.64 11.64 24.83
C ASN A 544 -4.91 12.07 26.26
N ASN A 545 -6.06 11.65 26.80
CA ASN A 545 -6.47 11.90 28.16
C ASN A 545 -6.60 10.54 28.86
N ARG A 546 -5.89 10.38 29.96
CA ARG A 546 -5.95 9.17 30.77
C ARG A 546 -6.20 9.51 32.23
N GLU A 547 -7.13 8.79 32.82
CA GLU A 547 -7.44 8.85 34.23
C GLU A 547 -7.25 7.45 34.78
N ARG A 548 -6.32 7.32 35.72
CA ARG A 548 -6.08 6.07 36.43
C ARG A 548 -6.19 6.29 37.92
N ALA A 549 -7.10 5.59 38.57
CA ALA A 549 -7.26 5.61 40.01
C ALA A 549 -7.11 4.18 40.55
N SER A 550 -6.48 4.05 41.70
CA SER A 550 -6.47 2.83 42.50
C SER A 550 -7.20 3.14 43.80
N SER A 551 -8.22 2.36 44.14
CA SER A 551 -9.02 2.53 45.34
C SER A 551 -9.33 1.15 45.97
N GLY A 552 -9.42 1.07 47.29
CA GLY A 552 -10.10 -0.05 47.95
C GLY A 552 -9.24 -1.19 48.54
N GLY A 553 -7.95 -0.97 48.83
CA GLY A 553 -7.24 -1.85 49.76
C GLY A 553 -7.13 -1.23 51.15
N SER A 554 -7.60 -1.91 52.18
CA SER A 554 -7.30 -1.56 53.58
C SER A 554 -6.12 -2.41 54.07
N LEU A 555 -4.98 -1.77 54.33
CA LEU A 555 -3.86 -2.43 55.01
C LEU A 555 -4.06 -2.30 56.51
N LEU A 556 -3.97 -3.42 57.23
CA LEU A 556 -3.93 -3.39 58.69
C LEU A 556 -2.52 -2.98 59.12
N ASP A 557 -2.41 -1.93 59.93
CA ASP A 557 -1.15 -1.63 60.61
C ASP A 557 -0.87 -2.63 61.74
N SER A 558 0.28 -2.49 62.40
CA SER A 558 0.69 -3.35 63.52
C SER A 558 -0.29 -3.35 64.70
N ASN A 559 -1.23 -2.40 64.74
CA ASN A 559 -2.25 -2.26 65.77
C ASN A 559 -3.64 -2.76 65.30
N GLY A 560 -3.74 -3.30 64.08
CA GLY A 560 -4.99 -3.78 63.50
C GLY A 560 -5.91 -2.67 62.98
N ILE A 561 -5.41 -1.46 62.78
CA ILE A 561 -6.18 -0.35 62.19
C ILE A 561 -6.08 -0.43 60.67
N ALA A 562 -7.24 -0.40 60.01
CA ALA A 562 -7.38 -0.43 58.56
C ALA A 562 -7.08 0.95 57.94
N HIS A 563 -6.00 1.05 57.17
CA HIS A 563 -5.66 2.22 56.36
C HIS A 563 -6.04 2.00 54.90
N THR A 564 -6.96 2.82 54.37
CA THR A 564 -7.35 2.78 52.95
C THR A 564 -6.36 3.60 52.14
N PHE A 565 -5.75 2.99 51.12
CA PHE A 565 -4.95 3.73 50.16
C PHE A 565 -5.76 4.06 48.90
N SER A 566 -5.67 5.32 48.47
CA SER A 566 -6.11 5.76 47.15
C SER A 566 -4.96 6.52 46.47
N ASN A 567 -4.70 6.19 45.21
CA ASN A 567 -3.74 6.91 44.37
C ASN A 567 -4.43 7.20 43.04
N SER A 568 -4.46 8.47 42.65
CA SER A 568 -5.04 8.91 41.38
C SER A 568 -3.96 9.55 40.53
N THR A 569 -3.98 9.28 39.23
CA THR A 569 -3.12 9.93 38.26
C THR A 569 -3.93 10.36 37.06
N VAL A 570 -3.76 11.61 36.66
CA VAL A 570 -4.36 12.19 35.46
C VAL A 570 -3.24 12.58 34.52
N GLU A 571 -3.32 12.11 33.28
CA GLU A 571 -2.34 12.38 32.24
C GLU A 571 -3.05 12.96 31.02
N THR A 572 -2.60 14.13 30.57
CA THR A 572 -3.14 14.81 29.39
C THR A 572 -2.01 15.15 28.43
N ASN A 573 -2.20 14.88 27.15
CA ASN A 573 -1.27 15.25 26.10
C ASN A 573 -2.03 15.79 24.89
N HIS A 574 -2.00 17.10 24.67
CA HIS A 574 -2.65 17.76 23.56
C HIS A 574 -1.62 18.37 22.63
N LEU A 575 -1.73 18.06 21.35
CA LEU A 575 -0.90 18.60 20.29
C LEU A 575 -1.80 19.29 19.28
N LYS A 576 -1.43 20.51 18.88
CA LYS A 576 -2.03 21.24 17.76
C LYS A 576 -0.92 21.64 16.79
N ASP A 577 -1.18 21.46 15.51
CA ASP A 577 -0.26 21.72 14.40
C ASP A 577 -1.04 22.42 13.29
N VAL A 578 -0.62 23.63 12.94
CA VAL A 578 -1.21 24.45 11.88
C VAL A 578 -0.13 24.81 10.89
N GLY A 579 -0.30 24.40 9.65
CA GLY A 579 0.74 24.53 8.63
C GLY A 579 0.24 25.16 7.34
N TYR A 580 1.11 25.95 6.72
CA TYR A 580 1.00 26.32 5.31
C TYR A 580 2.22 25.76 4.56
N LYS A 581 1.98 25.17 3.39
CA LYS A 581 3.03 24.62 2.53
C LYS A 581 2.74 24.98 1.08
N SER A 582 3.74 25.46 0.37
CA SER A 582 3.69 25.71 -1.07
C SER A 582 4.76 24.87 -1.74
N GLU A 583 4.36 24.01 -2.67
CA GLU A 583 5.22 23.12 -3.43
C GLU A 583 5.13 23.47 -4.91
N TRP A 584 6.27 23.57 -5.58
CA TRP A 584 6.39 23.94 -6.99
C TRP A 584 7.22 22.90 -7.71
N GLU A 585 6.71 22.47 -8.86
CA GLU A 585 7.37 21.52 -9.74
C GLU A 585 7.57 22.18 -11.10
N TRP A 586 8.84 22.32 -11.50
CA TRP A 586 9.23 22.92 -12.77
C TRP A 586 10.03 21.93 -13.62
N GLN A 587 9.48 21.56 -14.77
CA GLN A 587 10.21 20.84 -15.82
C GLN A 587 11.10 21.82 -16.59
N ALA A 588 12.25 22.16 -16.02
CA ALA A 588 13.18 23.16 -16.56
C ALA A 588 13.80 22.74 -17.90
N GLY A 589 14.01 21.44 -18.10
CA GLY A 589 14.54 20.86 -19.34
C GLY A 589 14.15 19.39 -19.51
N GLU A 590 14.73 18.73 -20.52
CA GLU A 590 14.51 17.29 -20.76
C GLU A 590 15.11 16.44 -19.64
N THR A 591 16.32 16.82 -19.22
CA THR A 591 17.12 16.15 -18.18
C THR A 591 16.87 16.72 -16.78
N TYR A 592 16.29 17.91 -16.67
CA TYR A 592 16.25 18.67 -15.41
C TYR A 592 14.81 18.94 -14.97
N LYS A 593 14.48 18.43 -13.79
CA LYS A 593 13.23 18.73 -13.08
C LYS A 593 13.56 19.31 -11.71
N LEU A 594 13.06 20.52 -11.43
CA LEU A 594 13.29 21.22 -10.17
C LEU A 594 12.01 21.16 -9.33
N LEU A 595 12.11 20.59 -8.13
CA LEU A 595 11.10 20.68 -7.08
C LEU A 595 11.58 21.70 -6.04
N PHE A 596 10.76 22.69 -5.72
CA PHE A 596 11.11 23.67 -4.70
C PHE A 596 9.87 24.14 -3.95
N GLY A 597 10.05 24.67 -2.75
CA GLY A 597 8.93 25.12 -1.96
C GLY A 597 9.30 25.74 -0.63
N GLY A 598 8.26 26.24 0.04
CA GLY A 598 8.35 26.86 1.35
C GLY A 598 7.27 26.32 2.28
N PHE A 599 7.53 26.38 3.58
CA PHE A 599 6.56 25.97 4.59
C PHE A 599 6.69 26.82 5.85
N VAL A 600 5.58 26.92 6.58
CA VAL A 600 5.51 27.48 7.93
C VAL A 600 4.56 26.60 8.74
N ASN A 601 4.98 26.17 9.92
CA ASN A 601 4.16 25.40 10.85
C ASN A 601 4.21 26.04 12.24
N TYR A 602 3.04 26.24 12.82
CA TYR A 602 2.89 26.59 14.22
C TYR A 602 2.43 25.35 14.98
N LYS A 603 3.22 24.94 15.97
CA LYS A 603 2.92 23.78 16.82
C LYS A 603 2.76 24.21 18.25
N LYS A 604 1.80 23.62 18.94
CA LYS A 604 1.62 23.73 20.39
C LYS A 604 1.47 22.33 20.98
N ILE A 605 2.30 21.98 21.95
CA ILE A 605 2.23 20.72 22.66
C ILE A 605 2.14 21.01 24.15
N ASP A 606 1.03 20.58 24.74
CA ASP A 606 0.73 20.65 26.16
C ASP A 606 0.74 19.20 26.71
N TYR A 607 1.60 18.92 27.68
CA TYR A 607 1.66 17.65 28.39
C TYR A 607 1.68 17.88 29.90
N GLU A 608 0.69 17.31 30.58
CA GLU A 608 0.56 17.38 32.03
C GLU A 608 0.39 15.97 32.60
N TYR A 609 1.20 15.65 33.62
CA TYR A 609 1.06 14.45 34.43
C TYR A 609 0.89 14.85 35.89
N THR A 610 -0.31 14.61 36.42
CA THR A 610 -0.72 15.03 37.77
C THR A 610 -1.03 13.80 38.62
N GLN A 611 -0.54 13.79 39.86
CA GLN A 611 -0.79 12.76 40.85
C GLN A 611 -1.60 13.33 42.03
N ASN A 612 -2.61 12.57 42.49
CA ASN A 612 -3.49 12.89 43.61
C ASN A 612 -4.11 14.29 43.52
N ASP A 613 -4.55 14.67 42.32
CA ASP A 613 -5.24 15.92 41.97
C ASP A 613 -4.50 17.24 42.27
N THR A 614 -3.32 17.17 42.91
CA THR A 614 -2.64 18.34 43.46
C THR A 614 -1.15 18.38 43.08
N GLY A 615 -0.51 17.23 42.85
CA GLY A 615 0.93 17.13 42.55
C GLY A 615 1.20 17.01 41.06
N LYS A 616 1.57 18.12 40.40
CA LYS A 616 2.05 18.08 39.00
C LYS A 616 3.47 17.52 38.95
N LEU A 617 3.63 16.34 38.37
CA LEU A 617 4.91 15.65 38.23
C LEU A 617 5.64 16.03 36.94
N ILE A 618 4.89 16.28 35.86
CA ILE A 618 5.42 16.80 34.59
C ILE A 618 4.45 17.86 34.09
N ASN A 619 4.96 19.02 33.66
CA ASN A 619 4.13 20.15 33.28
C ASN A 619 4.77 20.93 32.11
N GLN A 620 4.68 20.35 30.92
CA GLN A 620 5.32 20.84 29.71
C GLN A 620 4.30 21.58 28.82
N HIS A 621 4.50 22.89 28.64
CA HIS A 621 3.66 23.73 27.78
C HIS A 621 4.53 24.49 26.80
N ASN A 622 4.68 23.92 25.61
CA ASN A 622 5.61 24.44 24.63
C ASN A 622 4.88 24.81 23.34
N ASN A 623 5.31 25.90 22.73
CA ASN A 623 4.93 26.27 21.37
C ASN A 623 6.18 26.44 20.51
N ALA A 624 6.02 26.24 19.21
CA ALA A 624 7.10 26.39 18.25
C ALA A 624 6.58 26.90 16.91
N MET A 625 7.35 27.81 16.32
CA MET A 625 7.23 28.16 14.92
C MET A 625 8.39 27.49 14.18
N LEU A 626 8.07 26.70 13.15
CA LEU A 626 9.02 26.03 12.28
C LEU A 626 8.75 26.48 10.84
N GLU A 627 9.68 27.21 10.27
CA GLU A 627 9.59 27.74 8.92
C GLU A 627 10.80 27.31 8.10
N GLY A 628 10.66 27.30 6.78
CA GLY A 628 11.79 26.90 5.96
C GLY A 628 11.48 26.82 4.48
N VAL A 629 12.54 26.53 3.74
CA VAL A 629 12.54 26.38 2.30
C VAL A 629 13.31 25.13 1.91
N TYR A 630 12.96 24.57 0.76
CA TYR A 630 13.64 23.41 0.21
C TYR A 630 13.71 23.50 -1.31
N ALA A 631 14.73 22.86 -1.87
CA ALA A 631 14.90 22.68 -3.30
C ALA A 631 15.54 21.33 -3.57
N GLU A 632 15.14 20.70 -4.66
CA GLU A 632 15.60 19.39 -5.10
C GLU A 632 15.62 19.35 -6.62
N LEU A 633 16.75 18.88 -7.15
CA LEU A 633 16.97 18.83 -8.57
C LEU A 633 17.03 17.35 -8.97
N SER A 634 16.04 16.90 -9.74
CA SER A 634 16.06 15.60 -10.41
C SER A 634 16.79 15.75 -11.73
N ILE A 635 17.87 14.99 -11.89
CA ILE A 635 18.70 14.99 -13.09
C ILE A 635 18.71 13.59 -13.69
N ASP A 636 18.32 13.50 -14.96
CA ASP A 636 18.34 12.27 -15.76
C ASP A 636 19.24 12.49 -16.99
N PRO A 637 20.59 12.44 -16.86
CA PRO A 637 21.50 12.71 -17.96
C PRO A 637 21.35 11.70 -19.11
N ASN A 638 20.95 10.48 -18.77
CA ASN A 638 20.62 9.40 -19.68
C ASN A 638 19.65 8.44 -18.97
N ASN A 639 19.18 7.42 -19.67
CA ASN A 639 18.22 6.45 -19.15
C ASN A 639 18.72 5.51 -18.07
N ASN A 640 20.04 5.41 -17.98
CA ASN A 640 20.68 4.49 -17.09
C ASN A 640 21.09 5.18 -15.81
N PHE A 641 21.04 6.50 -15.70
CA PHE A 641 21.50 7.23 -14.53
C PHE A 641 20.51 8.30 -14.10
N HIS A 642 20.08 8.20 -12.85
CA HIS A 642 19.25 9.20 -12.18
C HIS A 642 19.99 9.70 -10.95
N ILE A 643 20.00 11.01 -10.72
CA ILE A 643 20.57 11.61 -9.51
C ILE A 643 19.67 12.75 -9.04
N GLN A 644 19.49 12.83 -7.72
CA GLN A 644 18.56 13.74 -7.08
C GLN A 644 19.18 14.38 -5.83
N PRO A 645 20.06 15.40 -5.99
CA PRO A 645 20.49 16.24 -4.89
C PRO A 645 19.34 17.13 -4.39
N GLY A 646 19.25 17.27 -3.07
CA GLY A 646 18.28 18.13 -2.41
C GLY A 646 18.86 18.83 -1.19
N LEU A 647 18.33 20.01 -0.89
CA LEU A 647 18.67 20.79 0.28
C LEU A 647 17.39 21.34 0.91
N ARG A 648 17.29 21.20 2.23
CA ARG A 648 16.26 21.85 3.03
C ARG A 648 16.90 22.66 4.13
N ALA A 649 16.42 23.88 4.33
CA ALA A 649 16.81 24.76 5.42
C ALA A 649 15.56 25.08 6.25
N SER A 650 15.63 24.76 7.55
CA SER A 650 14.53 25.00 8.50
C SER A 650 15.00 25.88 9.64
N TYR A 651 14.24 26.92 9.98
CA TYR A 651 14.45 27.74 11.17
C TYR A 651 13.47 27.33 12.26
N TYR A 652 13.99 27.01 13.44
CA TYR A 652 13.19 26.52 14.56
C TYR A 652 13.20 27.50 15.74
N GLY A 653 12.05 28.16 15.94
CA GLY A 653 11.86 29.24 16.91
C GLY A 653 12.39 28.96 18.31
N PRO A 654 12.05 27.83 18.97
CA PRO A 654 12.51 27.54 20.34
C PRO A 654 14.03 27.50 20.51
N THR A 655 14.77 27.12 19.45
CA THR A 655 16.24 27.07 19.51
C THR A 655 16.92 28.31 18.92
N GLY A 656 16.19 29.15 18.19
CA GLY A 656 16.73 30.32 17.49
C GLY A 656 17.79 30.01 16.43
N LYS A 657 17.81 28.79 15.88
CA LYS A 657 18.88 28.30 14.98
C LYS A 657 18.33 27.79 13.64
N PRO A 658 19.08 27.97 12.53
CA PRO A 658 18.82 27.28 11.28
C PRO A 658 19.38 25.85 11.30
N TYR A 659 18.67 24.94 10.64
CA TYR A 659 19.00 23.52 10.48
C TYR A 659 19.04 23.18 8.99
N PHE A 660 20.18 22.66 8.53
CA PHE A 660 20.41 22.30 7.13
C PHE A 660 20.40 20.78 6.93
N GLU A 661 19.58 20.33 5.99
CA GLU A 661 19.33 18.93 5.65
C GLU A 661 19.74 18.64 4.20
N PRO A 662 21.06 18.63 3.89
CA PRO A 662 21.54 18.20 2.59
C PRO A 662 21.28 16.70 2.42
N ARG A 663 20.88 16.30 1.22
CA ARG A 663 20.63 14.91 0.86
C ARG A 663 20.89 14.67 -0.62
N VAL A 664 21.22 13.45 -0.98
CA VAL A 664 21.39 13.02 -2.36
C VAL A 664 21.00 11.55 -2.49
N SER A 665 20.24 11.24 -3.54
CA SER A 665 20.01 9.88 -4.01
C SER A 665 20.47 9.72 -5.45
N ALA A 666 20.88 8.52 -5.80
CA ALA A 666 21.25 8.17 -7.16
C ALA A 666 20.84 6.72 -7.46
N SER A 667 20.48 6.46 -8.71
CA SER A 667 20.32 5.10 -9.23
C SER A 667 21.01 4.96 -10.58
N TYR A 668 21.57 3.77 -10.82
CA TYR A 668 22.23 3.41 -12.06
C TYR A 668 21.74 2.05 -12.56
N ASN A 669 21.10 2.01 -13.72
CA ASN A 669 20.72 0.79 -14.42
C ASN A 669 21.96 0.24 -15.15
N LEU A 670 22.52 -0.85 -14.63
CA LEU A 670 23.64 -1.55 -15.26
C LEU A 670 23.23 -2.17 -16.60
N ASN A 671 21.98 -2.65 -16.68
CA ASN A 671 21.32 -3.15 -17.88
C ASN A 671 19.78 -3.11 -17.67
N GLU A 672 19.00 -3.77 -18.53
CA GLU A 672 17.53 -3.78 -18.47
C GLU A 672 16.93 -4.48 -17.23
N HIS A 673 17.76 -5.23 -16.49
CA HIS A 673 17.37 -6.03 -15.32
C HIS A 673 18.03 -5.61 -14.02
N PHE A 674 19.27 -5.11 -14.04
CA PHE A 674 20.04 -4.80 -12.85
C PHE A 674 20.13 -3.30 -12.59
N THR A 675 19.78 -2.88 -11.38
CA THR A 675 19.88 -1.48 -10.92
C THR A 675 20.63 -1.39 -9.61
N VAL A 676 21.65 -0.52 -9.57
CA VAL A 676 22.35 -0.13 -8.34
C VAL A 676 21.75 1.17 -7.83
N LYS A 677 21.53 1.29 -6.53
CA LYS A 677 20.89 2.45 -5.90
C LYS A 677 21.66 2.87 -4.67
N GLY A 678 21.70 4.18 -4.40
CA GLY A 678 22.33 4.71 -3.18
C GLY A 678 21.71 6.02 -2.74
N ALA A 679 21.63 6.24 -1.43
CA ALA A 679 21.13 7.48 -0.86
C ALA A 679 21.86 7.84 0.43
N THR A 680 22.09 9.14 0.65
CA THR A 680 22.61 9.66 1.92
C THR A 680 22.01 11.03 2.22
N GLY A 681 21.88 11.36 3.49
CA GLY A 681 21.35 12.66 3.91
C GLY A 681 21.35 12.85 5.40
N GLN A 682 21.11 14.10 5.81
CA GLN A 682 20.94 14.51 7.20
C GLN A 682 19.51 14.98 7.43
N PHE A 683 18.91 14.56 8.53
CA PHE A 683 17.51 14.81 8.87
C PHE A 683 17.39 15.25 10.33
N TYR A 684 16.47 16.18 10.62
CA TYR A 684 16.18 16.65 11.97
C TYR A 684 14.74 16.36 12.37
N GLN A 685 14.52 16.22 13.68
CA GLN A 685 13.21 16.05 14.31
C GLN A 685 13.03 17.03 15.46
N PHE A 686 11.91 17.75 15.46
CA PHE A 686 11.63 18.85 16.38
C PHE A 686 10.59 18.49 17.44
N GLU A 687 9.58 17.69 17.09
CA GLU A 687 8.66 17.06 18.03
C GLU A 687 9.08 15.62 18.32
N ASN A 688 9.18 15.26 19.60
CA ASN A 688 9.65 13.96 20.05
C ASN A 688 8.55 13.25 20.82
N GLN A 689 8.43 11.93 20.63
CA GLN A 689 7.66 11.11 21.53
C GLN A 689 8.60 10.52 22.58
N VAL A 690 8.51 11.03 23.81
CA VAL A 690 9.38 10.59 24.90
C VAL A 690 8.74 9.40 25.60
N ILE A 691 9.54 8.35 25.81
CA ILE A 691 9.15 7.18 26.59
C ILE A 691 9.37 7.50 28.06
N ARG A 692 8.29 7.54 28.85
CA ARG A 692 8.31 7.44 30.32
C ARG A 692 8.39 5.96 30.69
N GLN A 693 9.57 5.55 31.13
CA GLN A 693 9.78 4.18 31.55
C GLN A 693 9.14 3.92 32.92
N ASP A 694 8.34 2.84 33.02
CA ASP A 694 7.81 2.34 34.29
C ASP A 694 7.87 0.81 34.29
N ILE A 695 8.79 0.25 35.08
CA ILE A 695 9.07 -1.19 35.14
C ILE A 695 7.89 -1.97 35.77
N LEU A 696 7.02 -1.31 36.54
CA LEU A 696 5.90 -1.93 37.24
C LEU A 696 4.56 -1.74 36.50
N ALA A 697 4.35 -0.59 35.85
CA ALA A 697 3.09 -0.25 35.17
C ALA A 697 3.15 -0.22 33.63
N GLY A 698 4.32 -0.53 33.06
CA GLY A 698 4.60 -0.50 31.64
C GLY A 698 4.91 0.91 31.12
N ASP A 699 5.78 0.97 30.12
CA ASP A 699 6.22 2.22 29.49
C ASP A 699 5.04 3.02 28.90
N ARG A 700 5.11 4.35 29.00
CA ARG A 700 4.11 5.27 28.44
C ARG A 700 4.78 6.33 27.60
N ASN A 701 4.14 6.67 26.48
CA ASN A 701 4.70 7.58 25.50
C ASN A 701 3.90 8.87 25.47
N PHE A 702 4.58 10.02 25.41
CA PHE A 702 3.96 11.32 25.32
C PHE A 702 4.74 12.24 24.38
N TRP A 703 4.02 13.11 23.66
CA TRP A 703 4.60 14.08 22.75
C TRP A 703 5.06 15.32 23.49
N VAL A 704 6.25 15.81 23.13
CA VAL A 704 6.84 17.07 23.59
C VAL A 704 7.63 17.74 22.47
N LEU A 705 7.79 19.06 22.55
CA LEU A 705 8.65 19.82 21.63
C LEU A 705 10.08 19.86 22.15
N SER A 706 11.03 19.90 21.21
CA SER A 706 12.41 20.23 21.51
C SER A 706 12.51 21.66 22.02
N ASN A 707 13.22 21.85 23.12
CA ASN A 707 13.40 23.17 23.75
C ASN A 707 14.86 23.68 23.67
N GLY A 708 15.76 22.89 23.10
CA GLY A 708 17.17 23.26 22.95
C GLY A 708 18.00 23.18 24.23
N SER A 709 17.38 22.79 25.35
CA SER A 709 18.05 22.52 26.63
C SER A 709 17.95 21.03 26.97
N ASN A 710 16.94 20.62 27.75
CA ASN A 710 16.79 19.26 28.27
C ASN A 710 16.21 18.30 27.21
N ILE A 711 15.54 18.85 26.19
CA ILE A 711 14.98 18.11 25.05
C ILE A 711 15.61 18.70 23.78
N PRO A 712 16.76 18.18 23.33
CA PRO A 712 17.44 18.66 22.13
C PRO A 712 16.69 18.26 20.85
N VAL A 713 17.01 18.95 19.75
CA VAL A 713 16.54 18.58 18.41
C VAL A 713 17.24 17.29 18.00
N GLY A 714 16.45 16.26 17.67
CA GLY A 714 16.97 14.98 17.21
C GLY A 714 17.59 15.11 15.81
N MET A 715 18.64 14.36 15.53
CA MET A 715 19.30 14.34 14.23
C MET A 715 19.67 12.91 13.81
N ALA A 716 19.49 12.62 12.52
CA ALA A 716 19.85 11.36 11.90
C ALA A 716 20.69 11.61 10.64
N ARG A 717 21.73 10.79 10.44
CA ARG A 717 22.43 10.67 9.15
C ARG A 717 22.19 9.30 8.58
N HIS A 718 21.74 9.22 7.33
CA HIS A 718 21.46 7.98 6.64
C HIS A 718 22.54 7.68 5.61
N TYR A 719 22.91 6.41 5.49
CA TYR A 719 23.74 5.87 4.43
C TYR A 719 23.05 4.60 3.94
N ILE A 720 22.63 4.57 2.68
CA ILE A 720 21.83 3.49 2.09
C ILE A 720 22.47 3.09 0.77
N GLY A 721 22.61 1.79 0.54
CA GLY A 721 23.06 1.23 -0.73
C GLY A 721 22.27 -0.03 -1.05
N GLY A 722 21.90 -0.23 -2.31
CA GLY A 722 21.10 -1.37 -2.74
C GLY A 722 21.37 -1.81 -4.17
N LEU A 723 21.02 -3.06 -4.43
CA LEU A 723 21.08 -3.72 -5.74
C LEU A 723 19.75 -4.44 -5.97
N SER A 724 19.12 -4.17 -7.10
CA SER A 724 17.91 -4.87 -7.52
C SER A 724 18.10 -5.55 -8.86
N TYR A 725 17.55 -6.75 -8.99
CA TYR A 725 17.35 -7.48 -10.22
C TYR A 725 15.85 -7.60 -10.49
N GLU A 726 15.38 -7.18 -11.66
CA GLU A 726 13.98 -7.22 -12.03
C GLU A 726 13.77 -7.72 -13.46
N ASN A 727 12.88 -8.70 -13.61
CA ASN A 727 12.31 -9.09 -14.90
C ASN A 727 10.77 -9.07 -14.81
N ASP A 728 10.08 -9.63 -15.80
CA ASP A 728 8.60 -9.57 -15.85
C ASP A 728 7.93 -10.38 -14.72
N GLU A 729 8.58 -11.46 -14.24
CA GLU A 729 8.00 -12.36 -13.23
C GLU A 729 8.51 -12.12 -11.81
N PHE A 730 9.76 -11.71 -11.66
CA PHE A 730 10.48 -11.64 -10.39
C PHE A 730 11.13 -10.28 -10.14
N LEU A 731 11.11 -9.87 -8.87
CA LEU A 731 11.91 -8.78 -8.33
C LEU A 731 12.74 -9.33 -7.17
N ILE A 732 14.07 -9.19 -7.27
CA ILE A 732 15.01 -9.50 -6.20
C ILE A 732 15.69 -8.21 -5.82
N SER A 733 15.67 -7.85 -4.54
CA SER A 733 16.30 -6.62 -4.04
C SER A 733 17.09 -6.90 -2.78
N VAL A 734 18.32 -6.39 -2.73
CA VAL A 734 19.16 -6.38 -1.54
C VAL A 734 19.46 -4.92 -1.21
N GLU A 735 19.06 -4.48 -0.03
CA GLU A 735 19.36 -3.13 0.48
C GLU A 735 20.13 -3.22 1.78
N SER A 736 21.09 -2.33 1.97
CA SER A 736 21.87 -2.18 3.18
C SER A 736 21.76 -0.74 3.68
N TYR A 737 21.72 -0.56 4.99
CA TYR A 737 21.63 0.75 5.59
C TYR A 737 22.50 0.87 6.85
N TYR A 738 22.95 2.10 7.09
CA TYR A 738 23.61 2.52 8.32
C TYR A 738 23.09 3.91 8.71
N LYS A 739 22.69 4.08 9.97
CA LYS A 739 22.11 5.30 10.49
C LYS A 739 22.76 5.65 11.83
N THR A 740 23.15 6.90 11.99
CA THR A 740 23.63 7.44 13.28
C THR A 740 22.64 8.47 13.81
N LEU A 741 22.28 8.36 15.09
CA LEU A 741 21.28 9.18 15.77
C LEU A 741 21.95 9.98 16.89
N THR A 742 21.58 11.24 17.02
CA THR A 742 21.98 12.11 18.15
C THR A 742 20.78 12.93 18.63
N GLY A 743 20.77 13.32 19.91
CA GLY A 743 19.66 14.10 20.45
C GLY A 743 18.42 13.24 20.73
N LEU A 744 18.59 11.94 20.94
CA LEU A 744 17.51 11.08 21.41
C LEU A 744 17.14 11.47 22.84
N THR A 745 15.86 11.50 23.19
CA THR A 745 15.40 11.89 24.53
C THR A 745 14.66 10.74 25.19
N GLN A 746 14.97 10.45 26.46
CA GLN A 746 14.27 9.48 27.28
C GLN A 746 13.94 10.07 28.64
N TYR A 747 12.78 9.74 29.19
CA TYR A 747 12.37 10.13 30.54
C TYR A 747 12.37 8.91 31.45
N THR A 748 13.06 9.00 32.58
CA THR A 748 13.03 7.93 33.59
C THR A 748 12.78 8.51 34.97
N VAL A 749 11.86 7.88 35.70
CA VAL A 749 11.56 8.21 37.10
C VAL A 749 12.55 7.49 38.02
N LYS A 750 13.85 7.49 37.67
CA LYS A 750 14.86 7.12 38.66
C LYS A 750 14.74 8.19 39.75
N GLN A 751 14.25 7.82 40.93
CA GLN A 751 14.26 8.71 42.08
C GLN A 751 15.72 8.98 42.45
N THR A 752 16.31 9.98 41.81
CA THR A 752 17.51 10.61 42.30
C THR A 752 17.04 11.43 43.50
N GLN A 753 17.24 10.89 44.71
CA GLN A 753 17.20 11.73 45.91
C GLN A 753 18.35 12.72 45.79
N THR A 754 18.12 13.83 45.10
CA THR A 754 19.02 14.98 45.12
C THR A 754 18.81 15.69 46.44
N GLY A 755 19.40 15.12 47.48
CA GLY A 755 19.40 15.64 48.84
C GLY A 755 20.51 14.91 49.59
N GLY A 756 21.66 15.58 49.72
CA GLY A 756 22.86 14.99 50.29
C GLY A 756 22.63 14.32 51.63
N GLY A 757 23.42 13.28 51.90
CA GLY A 757 23.50 12.65 53.21
C GLY A 757 23.70 13.70 54.30
N GLY A 758 22.68 13.87 55.14
CA GLY A 758 22.69 14.84 56.23
C GLY A 758 21.31 14.97 56.85
N PHE A 759 21.07 14.25 57.94
CA PHE A 759 19.92 14.43 58.81
C PHE A 759 19.83 15.88 59.30
N ARG A 760 18.92 16.68 58.75
CA ARG A 760 18.37 17.86 59.41
C ARG A 760 16.85 17.88 59.24
N MET A 761 16.17 17.57 60.34
CA MET A 761 14.74 17.76 60.51
C MET A 761 14.40 19.26 60.47
N ALA A 762 13.21 19.58 59.95
CA ALA A 762 12.55 20.89 59.91
C ALA A 762 12.95 21.84 58.76
N ALA A 763 12.38 21.59 57.58
CA ALA A 763 11.84 22.62 56.69
C ALA A 763 10.82 21.95 55.75
N PRO A 764 9.74 22.64 55.31
CA PRO A 764 8.90 22.13 54.25
C PRO A 764 9.75 22.11 52.97
N GLN A 765 10.42 20.98 52.73
CA GLN A 765 11.11 20.78 51.46
C GLN A 765 10.02 20.74 50.40
N THR A 766 9.94 21.83 49.65
CA THR A 766 9.43 21.83 48.30
C THR A 766 10.14 20.67 47.61
N GLN A 767 9.44 19.54 47.43
CA GLN A 767 9.87 18.53 46.48
C GLN A 767 9.81 19.22 45.12
N THR A 768 10.90 19.87 44.73
CA THR A 768 11.09 20.30 43.36
C THR A 768 11.17 19.00 42.57
N VAL A 769 10.04 18.59 42.00
CA VAL A 769 9.98 17.47 41.06
C VAL A 769 10.84 17.90 39.88
N THR A 770 12.08 17.44 39.87
CA THR A 770 13.03 17.79 38.83
C THR A 770 12.73 16.86 37.67
N GLU A 771 12.39 17.42 36.52
CA GLU A 771 12.08 16.64 35.32
C GLU A 771 13.39 16.05 34.75
N ASP A 772 13.60 14.76 34.94
CA ASP A 772 14.83 14.07 34.55
C ASP A 772 14.75 13.55 33.09
N PHE A 773 14.86 14.48 32.13
CA PHE A 773 15.06 14.15 30.71
C PHE A 773 16.54 13.85 30.44
N TYR A 774 16.81 12.72 29.81
CA TYR A 774 18.16 12.30 29.44
C TYR A 774 18.34 12.32 27.93
N THR A 775 19.43 12.93 27.49
CA THR A 775 19.84 12.96 26.09
C THR A 775 20.76 11.78 25.77
N GLY A 776 20.60 11.18 24.59
CA GLY A 776 21.38 10.05 24.11
C GLY A 776 21.73 10.09 22.63
N THR A 777 22.50 9.09 22.22
CA THR A 777 22.86 8.79 20.83
C THR A 777 22.45 7.38 20.47
N GLY A 778 22.34 7.08 19.18
CA GLY A 778 21.98 5.74 18.70
C GLY A 778 22.66 5.39 17.39
N ARG A 779 22.67 4.10 17.05
CA ARG A 779 23.20 3.56 15.80
C ARG A 779 22.34 2.40 15.34
N ASP A 780 21.86 2.47 14.11
CA ASP A 780 21.08 1.42 13.48
C ASP A 780 21.77 0.95 12.20
N ALA A 781 21.88 -0.35 11.99
CA ALA A 781 22.51 -0.94 10.81
C ALA A 781 21.76 -2.20 10.38
N GLY A 782 21.66 -2.47 9.09
CA GLY A 782 21.06 -3.72 8.64
C GLY A 782 21.18 -4.00 7.15
N VAL A 783 20.84 -5.24 6.80
CA VAL A 783 20.73 -5.75 5.43
C VAL A 783 19.35 -6.37 5.25
N GLU A 784 18.69 -6.03 4.16
CA GLU A 784 17.33 -6.36 3.78
C GLU A 784 17.36 -7.12 2.45
N LEU A 785 16.75 -8.30 2.41
CA LEU A 785 16.53 -9.09 1.20
C LEU A 785 15.03 -9.15 0.91
N LEU A 786 14.66 -8.93 -0.35
CA LEU A 786 13.33 -9.13 -0.90
C LEU A 786 13.44 -10.05 -2.12
N ILE A 787 12.60 -11.09 -2.17
CA ILE A 787 12.38 -11.90 -3.37
C ILE A 787 10.87 -11.93 -3.59
N GLN A 788 10.39 -11.29 -4.64
CA GLN A 788 8.98 -11.16 -4.96
C GLN A 788 8.68 -11.80 -6.31
N LYS A 789 7.63 -12.62 -6.35
CA LYS A 789 7.02 -13.12 -7.59
C LYS A 789 5.77 -12.29 -7.90
N LYS A 790 5.81 -11.57 -9.02
CA LYS A 790 4.81 -10.57 -9.42
C LYS A 790 3.66 -11.15 -10.26
N LEU A 791 3.89 -12.26 -10.97
CA LEU A 791 2.97 -12.76 -12.00
C LEU A 791 2.55 -14.23 -11.79
N GLY A 792 1.35 -14.55 -12.26
CA GLY A 792 0.76 -15.89 -12.30
C GLY A 792 -0.34 -16.10 -11.26
N ASN A 793 -0.93 -17.30 -11.23
CA ASN A 793 -1.94 -17.67 -10.23
C ASN A 793 -1.37 -17.70 -8.81
N TYR A 794 -0.08 -17.99 -8.68
CA TYR A 794 0.66 -17.90 -7.43
C TYR A 794 1.59 -16.69 -7.47
N THR A 795 1.36 -15.76 -6.53
CA THR A 795 2.15 -14.55 -6.31
C THR A 795 2.53 -14.46 -4.84
N GLY A 796 3.51 -13.62 -4.50
CA GLY A 796 3.98 -13.55 -3.12
C GLY A 796 5.38 -13.00 -3.03
N TRP A 797 5.89 -12.93 -1.81
CA TRP A 797 7.29 -12.60 -1.58
C TRP A 797 7.82 -13.24 -0.31
N VAL A 798 9.12 -13.43 -0.32
CA VAL A 798 9.92 -13.79 0.84
C VAL A 798 10.82 -12.61 1.16
N SER A 799 10.96 -12.29 2.44
CA SER A 799 11.86 -11.25 2.88
C SER A 799 12.61 -11.64 4.13
N TYR A 800 13.82 -11.12 4.25
CA TYR A 800 14.68 -11.35 5.41
C TYR A 800 15.42 -10.07 5.76
N THR A 801 15.38 -9.69 7.04
CA THR A 801 16.08 -8.52 7.56
C THR A 801 17.03 -8.97 8.67
N LEU A 802 18.32 -8.69 8.49
CA LEU A 802 19.34 -8.77 9.53
C LEU A 802 19.65 -7.36 9.99
N ALA A 803 19.26 -6.99 11.21
CA ALA A 803 19.40 -5.63 11.70
C ALA A 803 20.05 -5.57 13.10
N LYS A 804 20.50 -4.38 13.49
CA LYS A 804 20.88 -4.05 14.86
C LYS A 804 20.56 -2.59 15.13
N ALA A 805 19.83 -2.31 16.20
CA ALA A 805 19.51 -0.99 16.70
C ALA A 805 20.06 -0.84 18.12
N GLN A 806 20.87 0.19 18.35
CA GLN A 806 21.53 0.40 19.64
C GLN A 806 21.39 1.84 20.10
N ASN A 807 21.22 2.02 21.41
CA ASN A 807 21.14 3.32 22.06
C ASN A 807 22.24 3.46 23.11
N LYS A 808 22.63 4.70 23.39
CA LYS A 808 23.56 5.08 24.46
C LYS A 808 23.03 6.34 25.14
N PHE A 809 22.71 6.23 26.41
CA PHE A 809 22.27 7.34 27.27
C PHE A 809 23.12 7.34 28.54
N ALA A 810 23.68 8.50 28.89
CA ALA A 810 24.56 8.64 30.05
C ALA A 810 23.90 8.16 31.37
N ALA A 811 22.56 8.24 31.46
CA ALA A 811 21.75 7.78 32.58
C ALA A 811 21.88 6.28 32.91
N PHE A 812 22.31 5.48 31.92
CA PHE A 812 22.47 4.03 32.03
C PHE A 812 23.93 3.59 31.89
N GLY A 813 24.87 4.52 31.67
CA GLY A 813 26.30 4.24 31.51
C GLY A 813 26.86 4.71 30.16
N ASP A 814 28.17 4.64 30.01
CA ASP A 814 28.89 5.15 28.82
C ASP A 814 29.04 4.11 27.68
N TYR A 815 28.09 3.17 27.57
CA TYR A 815 28.14 2.08 26.60
C TYR A 815 26.88 2.02 25.72
N TYR A 816 26.99 1.39 24.56
CA TYR A 816 25.84 1.10 23.70
C TYR A 816 25.14 -0.18 24.19
N TYR A 817 23.82 -0.12 24.34
CA TYR A 817 22.95 -1.25 24.61
C TYR A 817 21.91 -1.41 23.49
N ASP A 818 21.33 -2.59 23.35
CA ASP A 818 20.33 -2.86 22.32
C ASP A 818 19.06 -2.02 22.59
N ALA A 819 18.56 -1.33 21.57
CA ALA A 819 17.36 -0.49 21.70
C ALA A 819 16.11 -1.36 21.96
N ASN A 820 15.07 -0.81 22.59
CA ASN A 820 13.83 -1.55 22.92
C ASN A 820 13.20 -2.23 21.68
N GLN A 821 13.35 -1.60 20.52
CA GLN A 821 12.85 -2.05 19.22
C GLN A 821 13.81 -2.93 18.43
N ASP A 822 14.97 -3.29 19.00
CA ASP A 822 15.95 -4.12 18.31
C ASP A 822 15.41 -5.53 18.04
N VAL A 823 15.47 -5.92 16.77
CA VAL A 823 15.16 -7.26 16.29
C VAL A 823 16.29 -7.69 15.36
N ARG A 824 17.08 -8.67 15.79
CA ARG A 824 18.29 -9.10 15.08
C ARG A 824 17.99 -9.79 13.77
N HIS A 825 17.09 -10.77 13.81
CA HIS A 825 16.66 -11.52 12.63
C HIS A 825 15.15 -11.41 12.48
N GLU A 826 14.68 -11.05 11.30
CA GLU A 826 13.26 -11.05 10.94
C GLU A 826 13.09 -11.73 9.57
N PHE A 827 12.26 -12.76 9.51
CA PHE A 827 11.92 -13.49 8.29
C PHE A 827 10.41 -13.41 8.04
N LYS A 828 10.02 -13.18 6.79
CA LYS A 828 8.62 -13.14 6.38
C LYS A 828 8.42 -13.87 5.07
N SER A 829 7.33 -14.62 4.97
CA SER A 829 6.86 -15.24 3.74
C SER A 829 5.39 -14.96 3.55
N ILE A 830 5.05 -14.31 2.43
CA ILE A 830 3.69 -13.95 2.05
C ILE A 830 3.37 -14.72 0.77
N ASN A 831 2.31 -15.50 0.80
CA ASN A 831 1.91 -16.40 -0.26
C ASN A 831 0.47 -16.09 -0.63
N MET A 832 0.20 -15.88 -1.92
CA MET A 832 -1.12 -15.59 -2.45
C MET A 832 -1.38 -16.52 -3.63
N TYR A 833 -2.52 -17.20 -3.59
CA TYR A 833 -2.93 -18.12 -4.64
C TYR A 833 -4.35 -17.83 -5.08
N HIS A 834 -4.51 -17.51 -6.35
CA HIS A 834 -5.82 -17.24 -6.97
C HIS A 834 -6.29 -18.47 -7.73
N TYR A 835 -7.48 -18.96 -7.40
CA TYR A 835 -8.12 -20.09 -8.06
C TYR A 835 -9.60 -19.81 -8.29
N ASN A 836 -9.96 -19.53 -9.54
CA ASN A 836 -11.31 -19.15 -9.95
C ASN A 836 -11.84 -17.93 -9.16
N ARG A 837 -12.81 -18.13 -8.27
CA ARG A 837 -13.38 -17.08 -7.40
C ARG A 837 -12.80 -17.11 -5.99
N PHE A 838 -11.88 -18.03 -5.71
CA PHE A 838 -11.22 -18.15 -4.43
C PHE A 838 -9.87 -17.46 -4.47
N ASN A 839 -9.62 -16.64 -3.46
CA ASN A 839 -8.30 -16.10 -3.17
C ASN A 839 -7.84 -16.72 -1.86
N PHE A 840 -6.73 -17.44 -1.90
CA PHE A 840 -6.07 -17.99 -0.72
C PHE A 840 -4.86 -17.14 -0.41
N ALA A 841 -4.61 -16.89 0.87
CA ALA A 841 -3.39 -16.23 1.29
C ALA A 841 -2.85 -16.81 2.60
N ALA A 842 -1.52 -16.84 2.71
CA ALA A 842 -0.82 -17.32 3.89
C ALA A 842 0.39 -16.43 4.20
N THR A 843 0.48 -15.97 5.45
CA THR A 843 1.57 -15.12 5.94
C THR A 843 2.27 -15.80 7.09
N PHE A 844 3.57 -16.02 6.95
CA PHE A 844 4.42 -16.48 8.03
C PHE A 844 5.38 -15.38 8.43
N LEU A 845 5.45 -15.11 9.73
CA LEU A 845 6.36 -14.15 10.36
C LEU A 845 7.21 -14.89 11.38
N PHE A 846 8.51 -14.63 11.39
CA PHE A 846 9.43 -15.09 12.42
C PHE A 846 10.37 -13.95 12.80
N SER A 847 10.68 -13.81 14.08
CA SER A 847 11.76 -12.95 14.53
C SER A 847 12.43 -13.41 15.81
N THR A 848 13.68 -12.99 16.01
CA THR A 848 14.28 -13.05 17.35
C THR A 848 13.51 -12.16 18.33
N GLY A 849 13.54 -12.52 19.60
CA GLY A 849 12.87 -11.73 20.64
C GLY A 849 13.52 -10.38 20.88
N ARG A 850 12.66 -9.44 21.29
CA ARG A 850 13.05 -8.06 21.63
C ARG A 850 13.81 -8.04 22.96
N PRO A 851 14.75 -7.09 23.12
CA PRO A 851 15.47 -6.98 24.35
C PRO A 851 14.62 -6.30 25.43
N TYR A 852 14.87 -6.65 26.69
CA TYR A 852 14.21 -6.08 27.85
C TYR A 852 15.17 -6.02 29.04
N THR A 853 14.84 -5.20 30.04
CA THR A 853 15.60 -5.10 31.29
C THR A 853 14.91 -5.95 32.36
N ALA A 854 15.61 -6.94 32.91
CA ALA A 854 15.07 -7.85 33.91
C ALA A 854 15.41 -7.38 35.33
N PRO A 855 14.50 -7.44 36.31
CA PRO A 855 14.89 -7.37 37.72
C PRO A 855 15.61 -8.67 38.13
N LEU A 856 16.83 -8.54 38.67
CA LEU A 856 17.66 -9.66 39.09
C LEU A 856 17.35 -10.09 40.54
N SER A 857 17.20 -9.12 41.44
CA SER A 857 16.94 -9.36 42.86
C SER A 857 16.27 -8.17 43.51
N THR A 858 15.84 -8.34 44.77
CA THR A 858 15.43 -7.21 45.60
C THR A 858 16.33 -7.11 46.82
N TYR A 859 16.55 -5.90 47.31
CA TYR A 859 17.25 -5.66 48.57
C TYR A 859 16.48 -4.67 49.41
N THR A 860 16.51 -4.83 50.73
CA THR A 860 15.80 -3.95 51.66
C THR A 860 16.80 -3.11 52.42
N ILE A 861 16.57 -1.81 52.45
CA ILE A 861 17.31 -0.89 53.30
C ILE A 861 16.38 -0.46 54.45
N GLN A 862 16.89 -0.54 55.67
CA GLN A 862 16.29 0.07 56.85
C GLN A 862 16.53 1.58 56.77
N THR A 863 15.47 2.37 56.60
CA THR A 863 15.53 3.83 56.69
C THR A 863 15.65 4.25 58.15
N ALA A 864 16.23 5.42 58.43
CA ALA A 864 16.57 5.80 59.80
C ALA A 864 15.36 6.11 60.71
N ASP A 865 14.16 6.16 60.13
CA ASP A 865 12.88 6.19 60.83
C ASP A 865 12.41 4.78 61.28
N GLY A 866 13.22 3.75 61.07
CA GLY A 866 12.92 2.35 61.43
C GLY A 866 12.05 1.62 60.41
N ASN A 867 11.71 2.26 59.30
CA ASN A 867 10.94 1.65 58.21
C ASN A 867 11.87 0.84 57.28
N SER A 868 11.32 -0.16 56.59
CA SER A 868 12.05 -0.94 55.60
C SER A 868 11.58 -0.58 54.19
N LYS A 869 12.49 -0.14 53.31
CA LYS A 869 12.22 0.09 51.89
C LYS A 869 12.91 -0.95 51.02
N THR A 870 12.12 -1.64 50.20
CA THR A 870 12.62 -2.64 49.24
C THR A 870 12.88 -2.00 47.89
N TYR A 871 14.07 -2.21 47.35
CA TYR A 871 14.53 -1.73 46.05
C TYR A 871 14.74 -2.91 45.10
N LEU A 872 14.56 -2.64 43.81
CA LEU A 872 14.83 -3.59 42.73
C LEU A 872 16.27 -3.44 42.25
N ASN A 873 17.04 -4.52 42.31
CA ASN A 873 18.27 -4.64 41.54
C ASN A 873 17.91 -5.12 40.13
N ILE A 874 18.32 -4.38 39.11
CA ILE A 874 17.98 -4.65 37.71
C ILE A 874 19.22 -5.09 36.94
N SER A 875 19.02 -5.82 35.86
CA SER A 875 20.05 -6.20 34.90
C SER A 875 20.60 -4.97 34.19
N ASP A 876 21.64 -5.19 33.38
CA ASP A 876 22.02 -4.23 32.36
C ASP A 876 20.81 -3.83 31.52
N LYS A 877 20.75 -2.55 31.14
CA LYS A 877 19.67 -2.02 30.31
C LYS A 877 19.57 -2.84 29.04
N ASN A 878 18.43 -3.49 28.84
CA ASN A 878 18.15 -4.32 27.66
C ASN A 878 19.13 -5.49 27.45
N GLY A 879 19.69 -6.04 28.53
CA GLY A 879 20.62 -7.16 28.49
C GLY A 879 19.98 -8.53 28.19
N GLU A 880 18.69 -8.70 28.48
CA GLU A 880 17.95 -9.95 28.27
C GLU A 880 17.06 -9.86 27.03
N ARG A 881 16.67 -11.00 26.44
CA ARG A 881 15.75 -11.06 25.29
C ARG A 881 14.53 -11.94 25.54
N LEU A 882 13.39 -11.52 25.01
CA LEU A 882 12.18 -12.33 24.99
C LEU A 882 12.37 -13.61 24.13
N PRO A 883 11.50 -14.62 24.28
CA PRO A 883 11.47 -15.74 23.35
C PRO A 883 11.31 -15.29 21.89
N ALA A 884 11.76 -16.12 20.96
CA ALA A 884 11.56 -15.86 19.54
C ALA A 884 10.06 -15.78 19.21
N TYR A 885 9.70 -14.82 18.36
CA TYR A 885 8.35 -14.62 17.88
C TYR A 885 8.14 -15.44 16.61
N HIS A 886 6.99 -16.13 16.49
CA HIS A 886 6.56 -16.63 15.19
C HIS A 886 5.04 -16.74 15.08
N ARG A 887 4.52 -16.47 13.89
CA ARG A 887 3.08 -16.53 13.60
C ARG A 887 2.83 -17.00 12.16
N LEU A 888 1.84 -17.88 11.99
CA LEU A 888 1.26 -18.22 10.68
C LEU A 888 -0.19 -17.78 10.65
N ASP A 889 -0.52 -17.01 9.62
CA ASP A 889 -1.83 -16.46 9.35
C ASP A 889 -2.33 -17.04 8.02
N MET A 890 -3.60 -17.39 7.94
CA MET A 890 -4.22 -17.89 6.71
C MET A 890 -5.54 -17.19 6.45
N SER A 891 -5.87 -16.95 5.19
CA SER A 891 -7.17 -16.44 4.78
C SER A 891 -7.65 -17.05 3.48
N VAL A 892 -8.97 -17.16 3.35
CA VAL A 892 -9.66 -17.49 2.11
C VAL A 892 -10.76 -16.48 1.87
N SER A 893 -10.82 -15.90 0.68
CA SER A 893 -11.94 -15.05 0.27
C SER A 893 -12.59 -15.59 -0.99
N TYR A 894 -13.91 -15.47 -1.06
CA TYR A 894 -14.73 -15.86 -2.19
C TYR A 894 -15.39 -14.63 -2.79
N ASP A 895 -15.12 -14.38 -4.06
CA ASP A 895 -15.69 -13.25 -4.79
C ASP A 895 -17.14 -13.58 -5.22
N LEU A 896 -18.08 -12.73 -4.80
CA LEU A 896 -19.50 -12.87 -5.14
C LEU A 896 -19.74 -12.58 -6.63
N LEU A 897 -20.85 -13.09 -7.18
CA LEU A 897 -21.25 -12.97 -8.58
C LEU A 897 -21.11 -11.53 -9.09
N LYS A 898 -20.68 -11.40 -10.35
CA LYS A 898 -20.59 -10.11 -11.04
C LYS A 898 -21.95 -9.76 -11.65
N ILE A 899 -22.43 -8.54 -11.44
CA ILE A 899 -23.54 -7.95 -12.19
C ILE A 899 -22.91 -6.91 -13.12
N ASP A 900 -23.21 -6.98 -14.41
CA ASP A 900 -22.67 -6.08 -15.44
C ASP A 900 -21.13 -6.00 -15.47
N GLY A 901 -20.44 -7.13 -15.22
CA GLY A 901 -18.97 -7.19 -15.20
C GLY A 901 -18.30 -6.65 -13.92
N HIS A 902 -19.07 -6.13 -12.96
CA HIS A 902 -18.56 -5.55 -11.71
C HIS A 902 -18.66 -6.50 -10.53
N LYS A 903 -17.65 -6.53 -9.66
CA LYS A 903 -17.63 -7.31 -8.42
C LYS A 903 -18.64 -6.74 -7.42
N VAL A 904 -19.72 -7.47 -7.13
CA VAL A 904 -20.78 -7.05 -6.20
C VAL A 904 -20.35 -7.18 -4.74
N GLY A 905 -19.37 -8.05 -4.45
CA GLY A 905 -18.84 -8.20 -3.11
C GLY A 905 -17.89 -9.38 -2.94
N SER A 906 -17.51 -9.65 -1.70
CA SER A 906 -16.72 -10.82 -1.31
C SER A 906 -17.01 -11.23 0.13
N ILE A 907 -16.92 -12.53 0.39
CA ILE A 907 -16.97 -13.10 1.74
C ILE A 907 -15.58 -13.65 2.06
N GLY A 908 -15.02 -13.28 3.21
CA GLY A 908 -13.69 -13.70 3.63
C GLY A 908 -13.72 -14.41 4.98
N LEU A 909 -12.92 -15.46 5.11
CA LEU A 909 -12.61 -16.13 6.37
C LEU A 909 -11.10 -16.05 6.61
N SER A 910 -10.70 -15.58 7.78
CA SER A 910 -9.29 -15.43 8.15
C SER A 910 -9.03 -16.06 9.52
N PHE A 911 -7.82 -16.61 9.68
CA PHE A 911 -7.36 -17.32 10.85
C PHE A 911 -6.00 -16.75 11.26
N PHE A 912 -6.02 -15.91 12.29
CA PHE A 912 -4.83 -15.33 12.91
C PHE A 912 -4.17 -16.34 13.82
N ASN A 913 -2.85 -16.52 13.69
CA ASN A 913 -2.06 -17.43 14.51
C ASN A 913 -2.61 -18.88 14.49
N VAL A 914 -2.62 -19.51 13.31
CA VAL A 914 -3.26 -20.80 13.02
C VAL A 914 -2.88 -21.92 13.99
N TYR A 915 -1.62 -22.00 14.40
CA TYR A 915 -1.13 -23.02 15.35
C TYR A 915 -1.15 -22.57 16.82
N ASN A 916 -1.84 -21.45 17.12
CA ASN A 916 -2.10 -20.94 18.47
C ASN A 916 -0.83 -20.75 19.32
N HIS A 917 0.26 -20.25 18.74
CA HIS A 917 1.49 -20.06 19.50
C HIS A 917 1.46 -18.82 20.37
N THR A 918 1.90 -18.97 21.61
CA THR A 918 1.90 -17.90 22.60
C THR A 918 3.14 -17.03 22.44
N ASN A 919 3.02 -15.95 21.68
CA ASN A 919 4.07 -14.95 21.56
C ASN A 919 4.03 -14.00 22.76
N THR A 920 5.17 -13.72 23.40
CA THR A 920 5.24 -12.78 24.54
C THR A 920 5.43 -11.34 24.06
N TRP A 921 4.59 -10.42 24.54
CA TRP A 921 4.67 -8.99 24.25
C TRP A 921 5.63 -8.27 25.20
N TYR A 922 5.41 -8.39 26.51
CA TYR A 922 6.31 -7.88 27.54
C TYR A 922 6.15 -8.67 28.84
N LYS A 923 7.00 -8.36 29.83
CA LYS A 923 6.97 -8.96 31.16
C LYS A 923 6.63 -7.90 32.19
N GLU A 924 5.65 -8.19 33.03
CA GLU A 924 5.33 -7.41 34.22
C GLU A 924 6.04 -8.00 35.44
N TYR A 925 6.44 -7.13 36.35
CA TYR A 925 7.13 -7.52 37.57
C TYR A 925 6.38 -7.00 38.79
N GLN A 926 6.18 -7.87 39.76
CA GLN A 926 5.62 -7.51 41.07
C GLN A 926 6.55 -7.99 42.16
N VAL A 927 6.81 -7.12 43.15
CA VAL A 927 7.61 -7.49 44.33
C VAL A 927 6.66 -7.93 45.43
N GLN A 928 6.75 -9.20 45.84
CA GLN A 928 6.00 -9.75 46.96
C GLN A 928 6.97 -10.46 47.91
N ASN A 929 6.96 -10.10 49.20
CA ASN A 929 7.83 -10.71 50.23
C ASN A 929 9.31 -10.79 49.80
N ASN A 930 9.87 -9.72 49.25
CA ASN A 930 11.26 -9.66 48.74
C ASN A 930 11.57 -10.62 47.58
N GLN A 931 10.55 -11.16 46.91
CA GLN A 931 10.68 -11.96 45.70
C GLN A 931 10.07 -11.22 44.51
N VAL A 932 10.70 -11.37 43.34
CA VAL A 932 10.19 -10.83 42.08
C VAL A 932 9.31 -11.88 41.42
N ILE A 933 8.01 -11.61 41.34
CA ILE A 933 7.06 -12.37 40.54
C ILE A 933 7.09 -11.79 39.12
N THR A 934 7.32 -12.66 38.14
CA THR A 934 7.32 -12.28 36.71
C THR A 934 6.07 -12.83 36.04
N THR A 935 5.31 -11.95 35.38
CA THR A 935 4.12 -12.31 34.60
C THR A 935 4.36 -11.99 33.14
N ASN A 936 4.17 -12.98 32.26
CA ASN A 936 4.26 -12.76 30.81
C ASN A 936 2.92 -12.20 30.31
N VAL A 937 2.97 -11.01 29.70
CA VAL A 937 1.84 -10.49 28.92
C VAL A 937 2.03 -10.94 27.48
N ASN A 938 1.09 -11.74 26.98
CA ASN A 938 1.20 -12.38 25.68
C ASN A 938 0.36 -11.65 24.61
N TYR A 939 0.75 -11.85 23.36
CA TYR A 939 -0.01 -11.50 22.17
C TYR A 939 -1.19 -12.46 21.94
N LEU A 940 -2.01 -12.19 20.92
CA LEU A 940 -3.20 -13.00 20.67
C LEU A 940 -2.85 -14.40 20.15
N GLY A 941 -3.53 -15.40 20.72
CA GLY A 941 -3.57 -16.76 20.20
C GLY A 941 -4.42 -16.90 18.93
N PHE A 942 -4.73 -18.15 18.58
CA PHE A 942 -5.57 -18.51 17.44
C PHE A 942 -6.88 -17.74 17.43
N THR A 943 -7.14 -17.01 16.35
CA THR A 943 -8.23 -16.04 16.30
C THR A 943 -8.91 -16.04 14.92
N PRO A 944 -10.14 -16.55 14.81
CA PRO A 944 -10.88 -16.53 13.56
C PRO A 944 -11.59 -15.18 13.36
N ASN A 945 -11.74 -14.77 12.10
CA ASN A 945 -12.52 -13.60 11.72
C ASN A 945 -13.26 -13.82 10.39
N LEU A 946 -14.47 -13.30 10.31
CA LEU A 946 -15.34 -13.37 9.14
C LEU A 946 -15.56 -11.95 8.60
N THR A 947 -15.47 -11.78 7.29
CA THR A 947 -15.69 -10.51 6.61
C THR A 947 -16.71 -10.63 5.48
N LEU A 948 -17.50 -9.58 5.30
CA LEU A 948 -18.44 -9.39 4.20
C LEU A 948 -18.23 -7.99 3.64
N SER A 949 -17.81 -7.92 2.38
CA SER A 949 -17.68 -6.68 1.62
C SER A 949 -18.77 -6.66 0.56
N LEU A 950 -19.58 -5.61 0.51
CA LEU A 950 -20.60 -5.37 -0.50
C LEU A 950 -20.36 -4.03 -1.18
N ARG A 951 -20.58 -3.97 -2.49
CA ARG A 951 -20.37 -2.79 -3.32
C ARG A 951 -21.57 -2.60 -4.24
N TRP A 952 -22.03 -1.36 -4.36
CA TRP A 952 -23.15 -0.96 -5.21
C TRP A 952 -22.75 0.26 -6.03
N LYS A 953 -23.36 0.35 -7.20
CA LYS A 953 -23.31 1.49 -8.12
C LYS A 953 -24.70 2.12 -8.18
#